data_AF-A0A8C9FJ60-F1
#
_entry.id   AF-A0A8C9FJ60-F1
#
_cell.length_a   1.000
_cell.length_b   1.000
_cell.length_c   1.000
_cell.angle_alpha   90.00
_cell.angle_beta   90.00
_cell.angle_gamma   90.00
#
_symmetry.space_group_name_H-M   'P 1'
#
loop_
_entity.id
_entity.type
_entity.pdbx_description
1 polymer ?
#
loop_
_entity_poly.entity_id
_entity_poly.type
_entity_poly.pdbx_seq_one_letter_code
_entity_poly.pdbx_strand_id
1 'polypeptide(L)'
;GFQQKLKKAVLYPSLYFDAEDVHVLRQKAHTSHSHIFRTIRSAVMVMLSNPLYYLPPPKHVDFAAKWNEVYGNNLPPLAFYCLLCPEDKAALDFTVEYMDRMAAYKNWLVESAPGDEVPLGHSLTGFATAYDFLYNSLENVRRQKYLEKIRSASKEMFEYSKVRSWGKQLLHNHQATNMLALLTGALVTGVDNGSQANIWKHTVVDVMEKTMFLLNHVVDGSLDEGVAYGSYTAKSITQYVFLAQRHFGINNLENNWLKMHFWFYYATLLPGFQRTVGVADSNYNWFYGPESQLVFLDKFVLKNGAGNWLAQQIRKHRPKDGPMVPSTAQRWSTLHTEFIWYSAEIAPQPPPDHGTAKMHVFPNWGVVTYGGGLPSSQTNTFVSFKSGKLGGRAVYDIVHFQPYAWIDGWRSFNPGHEHPDQNSFTFAPNGQVFVSEALYGPKLSHLNNVLVFAPSPTSQCNQPWEGQLGECAQWLKWIGHEVGDSTGEIITASQSGDMMFVSGEAVSAYTSTMKLKSVYRILLLLNSQTLLVVDHIEKEADSPVNSVSAFFHNLDIDFKYISYKFKNKYNGAMMDVWDAHYKMFWFDHHGSSPVARIQEAEQAAEFKKLCEPLWNYQLRTLYFTPAQVVSSQKYLLSDVCVMAYMKLNWWYWPSSQ
;
A
#
# COMPACT_ATOMS: atom_id res chain seq x y z
N GLY A 1 -20.61 42.80 -31.65
CA GLY A 1 -21.95 42.20 -31.54
C GLY A 1 -21.87 40.96 -30.67
N PHE A 2 -22.92 40.66 -29.90
CA PHE A 2 -22.94 39.46 -29.05
C PHE A 2 -23.20 38.21 -29.89
N GLN A 3 -22.22 37.29 -30.00
CA GLN A 3 -22.53 35.90 -30.30
C GLN A 3 -22.82 35.17 -29.00
N GLN A 4 -24.11 34.96 -28.75
CA GLN A 4 -24.64 34.17 -27.65
C GLN A 4 -24.26 32.70 -27.87
N LYS A 5 -23.10 32.27 -27.35
CA LYS A 5 -22.73 30.85 -27.32
C LYS A 5 -23.84 30.10 -26.57
N LEU A 6 -24.61 29.30 -27.31
CA LEU A 6 -25.57 28.35 -26.75
C LEU A 6 -24.86 27.51 -25.69
N LYS A 7 -25.31 27.59 -24.43
CA LYS A 7 -24.92 26.60 -23.42
C LYS A 7 -25.43 25.25 -23.90
N LYS A 8 -24.55 24.41 -24.45
CA LYS A 8 -24.88 23.00 -24.74
C LYS A 8 -25.32 22.39 -23.41
N ALA A 9 -26.56 21.90 -23.33
CA ALA A 9 -27.06 21.26 -22.13
C ALA A 9 -26.17 20.05 -21.81
N VAL A 10 -25.68 19.97 -20.57
CA VAL A 10 -24.90 18.81 -20.12
C VAL A 10 -25.88 17.66 -19.93
N LEU A 11 -25.71 16.61 -20.73
CA LEU A 11 -26.43 15.36 -20.57
C LEU A 11 -25.72 14.53 -19.50
N TYR A 12 -26.49 13.89 -18.63
CA TYR A 12 -26.01 12.97 -17.61
C TYR A 12 -26.35 11.52 -18.01
N PRO A 13 -25.54 10.51 -17.67
CA PRO A 13 -24.22 10.61 -17.02
C PRO A 13 -23.16 11.31 -17.88
N SER A 14 -22.11 11.80 -17.24
CA SER A 14 -21.10 12.67 -17.85
C SER A 14 -19.67 12.45 -17.34
N LEU A 15 -19.49 11.98 -16.09
CA LEU A 15 -18.18 11.90 -15.45
C LEU A 15 -17.26 10.93 -16.20
N TYR A 16 -17.70 9.68 -16.35
CA TYR A 16 -16.84 8.57 -16.81
C TYR A 16 -17.08 8.15 -18.27
N PHE A 17 -18.26 8.45 -18.79
CA PHE A 17 -18.76 8.10 -20.12
C PHE A 17 -19.93 9.05 -20.44
N ASP A 18 -20.36 9.11 -21.69
CA ASP A 18 -21.45 9.99 -22.09
C ASP A 18 -22.82 9.28 -21.95
N ALA A 19 -23.89 10.07 -21.81
CA ALA A 19 -25.25 9.55 -21.68
C ALA A 19 -25.66 8.59 -22.82
N GLU A 20 -25.06 8.79 -24.01
CA GLU A 20 -25.25 7.95 -25.20
C GLU A 20 -24.59 6.56 -25.04
N ASP A 21 -23.48 6.43 -24.32
CA ASP A 21 -22.74 5.16 -24.13
C ASP A 21 -23.47 4.12 -23.27
N VAL A 22 -24.47 4.54 -22.48
CA VAL A 22 -25.13 3.70 -21.47
C VAL A 22 -25.70 2.41 -22.07
N HIS A 23 -26.21 2.45 -23.31
CA HIS A 23 -26.72 1.25 -24.00
C HIS A 23 -25.60 0.24 -24.33
N VAL A 24 -24.41 0.73 -24.70
CA VAL A 24 -23.22 -0.10 -24.95
C VAL A 24 -22.70 -0.72 -23.65
N LEU A 25 -22.73 0.02 -22.54
CA LEU A 25 -22.35 -0.50 -21.22
C LEU A 25 -23.28 -1.63 -20.77
N ARG A 26 -24.60 -1.51 -21.00
CA ARG A 26 -25.56 -2.59 -20.77
C ARG A 26 -25.27 -3.81 -21.64
N GLN A 27 -25.04 -3.62 -22.94
CA GLN A 27 -24.67 -4.73 -23.84
C GLN A 27 -23.39 -5.44 -23.39
N LYS A 28 -22.37 -4.69 -22.96
CA LYS A 28 -21.11 -5.21 -22.39
C LYS A 28 -21.34 -6.04 -21.12
N ALA A 29 -22.26 -5.63 -20.25
CA ALA A 29 -22.60 -6.34 -19.01
C ALA A 29 -23.17 -7.75 -19.26
N HIS A 30 -23.91 -7.96 -20.35
CA HIS A 30 -24.41 -9.28 -20.74
C HIS A 30 -23.43 -10.09 -21.60
N THR A 31 -22.37 -9.46 -22.10
CA THR A 31 -21.41 -10.08 -23.03
C THR A 31 -19.99 -10.09 -22.45
N SER A 32 -19.08 -9.27 -22.98
CA SER A 32 -17.64 -9.33 -22.73
C SER A 32 -17.22 -8.92 -21.32
N HIS A 33 -18.01 -8.09 -20.65
CA HIS A 33 -17.74 -7.61 -19.28
C HIS A 33 -18.56 -8.39 -18.22
N SER A 34 -19.25 -9.46 -18.63
CA SER A 34 -20.17 -10.22 -17.78
C SER A 34 -19.53 -10.86 -16.55
N HIS A 35 -18.21 -11.08 -16.56
CA HIS A 35 -17.49 -11.58 -15.39
C HIS A 35 -17.36 -10.51 -14.28
N ILE A 36 -17.07 -9.25 -14.64
CA ILE A 36 -17.05 -8.09 -13.70
C ILE A 36 -18.48 -7.76 -13.25
N PHE A 37 -19.45 -7.78 -14.17
CA PHE A 37 -20.86 -7.53 -13.85
C PHE A 37 -21.43 -8.52 -12.82
N ARG A 38 -21.04 -9.80 -12.88
CA ARG A 38 -21.41 -10.79 -11.84
C ARG A 38 -20.92 -10.39 -10.46
N THR A 39 -19.71 -9.84 -10.33
CA THR A 39 -19.17 -9.33 -9.06
C THR A 39 -19.94 -8.11 -8.57
N ILE A 40 -20.24 -7.15 -9.45
CA ILE A 40 -21.08 -5.97 -9.13
C ILE A 40 -22.47 -6.40 -8.64
N ARG A 41 -23.16 -7.27 -9.40
CA ARG A 41 -24.48 -7.80 -9.01
C ARG A 41 -24.42 -8.57 -7.69
N SER A 42 -23.36 -9.36 -7.47
CA SER A 42 -23.18 -10.09 -6.20
C SER A 42 -23.00 -9.14 -5.01
N ALA A 43 -22.30 -8.01 -5.18
CA ALA A 43 -22.19 -6.98 -4.15
C ALA A 43 -23.56 -6.37 -3.81
N VAL A 44 -24.33 -5.98 -4.82
CA VAL A 44 -25.68 -5.40 -4.63
C VAL A 44 -26.63 -6.39 -3.98
N MET A 45 -26.66 -7.66 -4.40
CA MET A 45 -27.53 -8.67 -3.80
C MET A 45 -27.19 -8.92 -2.32
N VAL A 46 -25.92 -8.84 -1.92
CA VAL A 46 -25.51 -8.91 -0.50
C VAL A 46 -25.95 -7.66 0.28
N MET A 47 -25.92 -6.47 -0.34
CA MET A 47 -26.44 -5.24 0.28
C MET A 47 -27.96 -5.29 0.48
N LEU A 48 -28.72 -5.65 -0.56
CA LEU A 48 -30.19 -5.76 -0.50
C LEU A 48 -30.67 -6.84 0.47
N SER A 49 -29.89 -7.92 0.64
CA SER A 49 -30.19 -8.98 1.60
C SER A 49 -29.90 -8.60 3.07
N ASN A 50 -29.16 -7.51 3.31
CA ASN A 50 -28.72 -7.09 4.65
C ASN A 50 -28.87 -5.56 4.85
N PRO A 51 -30.06 -4.98 4.62
CA PRO A 51 -30.22 -3.53 4.47
C PRO A 51 -29.84 -2.75 5.74
N LEU A 52 -30.04 -3.34 6.92
CA LEU A 52 -29.67 -2.75 8.21
C LEU A 52 -28.16 -2.59 8.42
N TYR A 53 -27.32 -3.36 7.72
CA TYR A 53 -25.86 -3.28 7.81
C TYR A 53 -25.25 -2.35 6.76
N TYR A 54 -25.83 -2.30 5.55
CA TYR A 54 -25.24 -1.55 4.42
C TYR A 54 -25.83 -0.16 4.19
N LEU A 55 -27.06 0.13 4.65
CA LEU A 55 -27.61 1.49 4.59
C LEU A 55 -26.90 2.39 5.62
N PRO A 56 -26.59 3.65 5.26
CA PRO A 56 -26.18 4.67 6.22
C PRO A 56 -27.21 4.76 7.36
N PRO A 57 -26.83 4.84 8.65
CA PRO A 57 -27.77 4.73 9.76
C PRO A 57 -28.70 5.97 9.84
N PRO A 58 -29.94 5.85 10.36
CA PRO A 58 -30.91 6.95 10.31
C PRO A 58 -30.49 8.24 11.04
N LYS A 59 -29.56 8.17 12.00
CA LYS A 59 -29.04 9.34 12.72
C LYS A 59 -27.61 9.66 12.30
N HIS A 60 -27.30 10.95 12.24
CA HIS A 60 -25.94 11.42 11.92
C HIS A 60 -24.87 11.00 12.95
N VAL A 61 -25.22 10.92 14.25
CA VAL A 61 -24.27 10.47 15.28
C VAL A 61 -23.82 9.03 15.06
N ASP A 62 -24.75 8.13 14.71
CA ASP A 62 -24.45 6.73 14.42
C ASP A 62 -23.56 6.60 13.16
N PHE A 63 -23.69 7.52 12.20
CA PHE A 63 -22.85 7.60 10.99
C PHE A 63 -21.44 8.16 11.29
N ALA A 64 -21.32 9.12 12.21
CA ALA A 64 -20.06 9.78 12.55
C ALA A 64 -19.23 9.05 13.62
N ALA A 65 -19.84 8.12 14.38
CA ALA A 65 -19.22 7.45 15.53
C ALA A 65 -18.11 6.42 15.20
N LYS A 66 -17.97 6.01 13.93
CA LYS A 66 -16.95 5.05 13.44
C LYS A 66 -16.38 5.55 12.10
N TRP A 67 -15.26 4.98 11.66
CA TRP A 67 -14.72 5.26 10.33
C TRP A 67 -15.70 4.78 9.24
N ASN A 68 -16.21 5.73 8.45
CA ASN A 68 -17.46 5.58 7.70
C ASN A 68 -17.28 5.58 6.17
N GLU A 69 -16.05 5.38 5.69
CA GLU A 69 -15.72 5.32 4.26
C GLU A 69 -16.56 4.30 3.45
N VAL A 70 -17.07 3.28 4.13
CA VAL A 70 -17.93 2.21 3.59
C VAL A 70 -19.14 2.76 2.83
N TYR A 71 -19.74 3.85 3.31
CA TYR A 71 -20.91 4.44 2.69
C TYR A 71 -20.57 5.20 1.40
N GLY A 72 -19.38 5.82 1.33
CA GLY A 72 -18.85 6.39 0.11
C GLY A 72 -18.41 5.33 -0.91
N ASN A 73 -17.77 4.24 -0.45
CA ASN A 73 -17.23 3.20 -1.33
C ASN A 73 -18.31 2.30 -1.96
N ASN A 74 -19.37 1.97 -1.23
CA ASN A 74 -20.39 1.03 -1.72
C ASN A 74 -21.42 1.69 -2.65
N LEU A 75 -21.52 3.02 -2.63
CA LEU A 75 -22.54 3.78 -3.37
C LEU A 75 -22.29 3.82 -4.90
N PRO A 76 -21.06 4.04 -5.43
CA PRO A 76 -20.81 3.96 -6.88
C PRO A 76 -21.12 2.61 -7.56
N PRO A 77 -20.68 1.43 -7.07
CA PRO A 77 -21.02 0.16 -7.71
C PRO A 77 -22.52 -0.17 -7.61
N LEU A 78 -23.19 0.28 -6.55
CA LEU A 78 -24.63 0.17 -6.38
C LEU A 78 -25.41 1.04 -7.39
N ALA A 79 -25.04 2.32 -7.51
CA ALA A 79 -25.62 3.23 -8.49
C ALA A 79 -25.33 2.78 -9.93
N PHE A 80 -24.12 2.26 -10.20
CA PHE A 80 -23.75 1.74 -11.51
C PHE A 80 -24.53 0.46 -11.87
N TYR A 81 -24.81 -0.42 -10.91
CA TYR A 81 -25.73 -1.54 -11.12
C TYR A 81 -27.14 -1.05 -11.51
N CYS A 82 -27.69 -0.07 -10.81
CA CYS A 82 -29.02 0.49 -11.12
C CYS A 82 -29.07 1.20 -12.48
N LEU A 83 -27.94 1.76 -12.94
CA LEU A 83 -27.79 2.29 -14.30
C LEU A 83 -27.76 1.15 -15.35
N LEU A 84 -27.15 0.01 -15.05
CA LEU A 84 -27.10 -1.15 -15.95
C LEU A 84 -28.44 -1.91 -15.99
N CYS A 85 -29.11 -2.09 -14.85
CA CYS A 85 -30.37 -2.80 -14.66
C CYS A 85 -31.49 -1.83 -14.18
N PRO A 86 -31.97 -0.91 -15.04
CA PRO A 86 -33.02 0.06 -14.68
C PRO A 86 -34.39 -0.57 -14.36
N GLU A 87 -34.58 -1.85 -14.67
CA GLU A 87 -35.73 -2.67 -14.31
C GLU A 87 -35.75 -3.09 -12.83
N ASP A 88 -34.59 -3.13 -12.16
CA ASP A 88 -34.46 -3.54 -10.75
C ASP A 88 -34.87 -2.40 -9.81
N LYS A 89 -36.18 -2.26 -9.59
CA LYS A 89 -36.74 -1.21 -8.73
C LYS A 89 -36.34 -1.36 -7.27
N ALA A 90 -36.20 -2.59 -6.77
CA ALA A 90 -35.73 -2.82 -5.39
C ALA A 90 -34.30 -2.29 -5.19
N ALA A 91 -33.41 -2.49 -6.15
CA ALA A 91 -32.07 -1.90 -6.12
C ALA A 91 -32.12 -0.36 -6.23
N LEU A 92 -32.93 0.19 -7.14
CA LEU A 92 -33.06 1.64 -7.30
C LEU A 92 -33.60 2.33 -6.03
N ASP A 93 -34.70 1.82 -5.46
CA ASP A 93 -35.35 2.38 -4.28
C ASP A 93 -34.42 2.34 -3.06
N PHE A 94 -33.70 1.22 -2.86
CA PHE A 94 -32.66 1.09 -1.85
C PHE A 94 -31.53 2.12 -2.04
N THR A 95 -31.10 2.35 -3.29
CA THR A 95 -30.04 3.33 -3.61
C THR A 95 -30.51 4.76 -3.39
N VAL A 96 -31.77 5.06 -3.70
CA VAL A 96 -32.38 6.37 -3.47
C VAL A 96 -32.54 6.62 -1.96
N GLU A 97 -32.93 5.63 -1.16
CA GLU A 97 -32.91 5.76 0.30
C GLU A 97 -31.49 5.99 0.84
N TYR A 98 -30.50 5.26 0.34
CA TYR A 98 -29.07 5.43 0.65
C TYR A 98 -28.65 6.90 0.50
N MET A 99 -28.97 7.50 -0.66
CA MET A 99 -28.66 8.88 -0.97
C MET A 99 -29.51 9.86 -0.14
N ASP A 100 -30.79 9.57 0.11
CA ASP A 100 -31.64 10.44 0.92
C ASP A 100 -31.18 10.55 2.38
N ARG A 101 -30.66 9.46 2.95
CA ARG A 101 -30.02 9.42 4.28
C ARG A 101 -28.70 10.22 4.26
N MET A 102 -27.78 9.93 3.33
CA MET A 102 -26.51 10.68 3.24
C MET A 102 -26.72 12.19 3.01
N ALA A 103 -27.74 12.57 2.24
CA ALA A 103 -28.07 13.97 1.97
C ALA A 103 -28.76 14.69 3.14
N ALA A 104 -29.26 13.96 4.15
CA ALA A 104 -29.86 14.54 5.36
C ALA A 104 -28.84 14.82 6.47
N TYR A 105 -27.64 14.24 6.40
CA TYR A 105 -26.58 14.45 7.39
C TYR A 105 -26.00 15.87 7.36
N LYS A 106 -25.59 16.36 8.53
CA LYS A 106 -24.96 17.68 8.71
C LYS A 106 -23.68 17.80 7.87
N ASN A 107 -22.70 16.94 8.13
CA ASN A 107 -21.47 16.81 7.33
C ASN A 107 -21.22 15.32 7.03
N TRP A 108 -20.04 14.97 6.53
CA TRP A 108 -19.61 13.58 6.32
C TRP A 108 -18.26 13.28 7.00
N LEU A 109 -18.02 13.90 8.15
CA LEU A 109 -16.80 13.69 8.95
C LEU A 109 -16.99 12.57 9.98
N VAL A 110 -15.90 12.09 10.57
CA VAL A 110 -15.88 11.13 11.67
C VAL A 110 -15.61 11.89 12.97
N GLU A 111 -16.41 11.65 14.01
CA GLU A 111 -16.40 12.45 15.25
C GLU A 111 -15.11 12.28 16.06
N SER A 112 -14.48 11.10 15.99
CA SER A 112 -13.17 10.83 16.60
C SER A 112 -11.98 11.35 15.78
N ALA A 113 -12.20 11.82 14.55
CA ALA A 113 -11.15 12.32 13.64
C ALA A 113 -11.53 13.65 12.95
N PRO A 114 -11.89 14.72 13.69
CA PRO A 114 -12.38 16.00 13.11
C PRO A 114 -11.29 16.83 12.40
N GLY A 115 -10.04 16.33 12.38
CA GLY A 115 -8.91 16.88 11.64
C GLY A 115 -8.60 16.16 10.33
N ASP A 116 -9.34 15.10 9.99
CA ASP A 116 -9.14 14.29 8.79
C ASP A 116 -10.36 14.32 7.87
N GLU A 117 -10.15 14.77 6.64
CA GLU A 117 -11.18 14.88 5.61
C GLU A 117 -11.31 13.65 4.71
N VAL A 118 -10.48 12.62 4.86
CA VAL A 118 -10.59 11.40 4.03
C VAL A 118 -11.99 10.75 4.06
N PRO A 119 -12.71 10.65 5.20
CA PRO A 119 -14.09 10.13 5.23
C PRO A 119 -15.08 11.01 4.44
N LEU A 120 -14.88 12.33 4.47
CA LEU A 120 -15.61 13.31 3.66
C LEU A 120 -15.24 13.14 2.18
N GLY A 121 -13.98 12.88 1.84
CA GLY A 121 -13.51 12.62 0.49
C GLY A 121 -14.11 11.36 -0.14
N HIS A 122 -14.17 10.26 0.63
CA HIS A 122 -14.86 9.04 0.23
C HIS A 122 -16.35 9.27 0.01
N SER A 123 -17.03 9.92 0.97
CA SER A 123 -18.46 10.22 0.89
C SER A 123 -18.79 11.12 -0.30
N LEU A 124 -17.98 12.16 -0.56
CA LEU A 124 -18.15 13.08 -1.69
C LEU A 124 -17.91 12.39 -3.04
N THR A 125 -16.82 11.63 -3.18
CA THR A 125 -16.53 10.88 -4.43
C THR A 125 -17.64 9.89 -4.73
N GLY A 126 -18.08 9.15 -3.71
CA GLY A 126 -19.15 8.15 -3.82
C GLY A 126 -20.49 8.75 -4.24
N PHE A 127 -20.91 9.78 -3.50
CA PHE A 127 -22.21 10.41 -3.68
C PHE A 127 -22.30 11.24 -4.98
N ALA A 128 -21.23 11.94 -5.37
CA ALA A 128 -21.19 12.67 -6.65
C ALA A 128 -21.18 11.72 -7.87
N THR A 129 -20.50 10.57 -7.77
CA THR A 129 -20.51 9.55 -8.84
C THR A 129 -21.91 8.92 -8.99
N ALA A 130 -22.57 8.58 -7.87
CA ALA A 130 -23.94 8.07 -7.92
C ALA A 130 -24.95 9.10 -8.41
N TYR A 131 -24.75 10.39 -8.12
CA TYR A 131 -25.57 11.48 -8.66
C TYR A 131 -25.47 11.56 -10.19
N ASP A 132 -24.25 11.52 -10.75
CA ASP A 132 -24.02 11.53 -12.20
C ASP A 132 -24.67 10.32 -12.88
N PHE A 133 -24.49 9.12 -12.30
CA PHE A 133 -25.05 7.87 -12.83
C PHE A 133 -26.58 7.80 -12.77
N LEU A 134 -27.20 8.30 -11.69
CA LEU A 134 -28.64 8.19 -11.46
C LEU A 134 -29.45 9.43 -11.81
N TYR A 135 -28.83 10.52 -12.27
CA TYR A 135 -29.48 11.80 -12.54
C TYR A 135 -30.84 11.67 -13.24
N ASN A 136 -30.90 10.92 -14.34
CA ASN A 136 -32.12 10.75 -15.14
C ASN A 136 -33.22 9.98 -14.40
N SER A 137 -32.85 9.09 -13.47
CA SER A 137 -33.77 8.29 -12.63
C SER A 137 -34.27 9.05 -11.39
N LEU A 138 -33.60 10.14 -10.98
CA LEU A 138 -33.98 10.95 -9.84
C LEU A 138 -35.06 11.99 -10.17
N GLU A 139 -35.97 12.22 -9.23
CA GLU A 139 -36.91 13.36 -9.27
C GLU A 139 -36.19 14.71 -9.11
N ASN A 140 -36.78 15.78 -9.66
CA ASN A 140 -36.19 17.13 -9.61
C ASN A 140 -35.90 17.63 -8.18
N VAL A 141 -36.73 17.29 -7.19
CA VAL A 141 -36.50 17.66 -5.77
C VAL A 141 -35.25 16.98 -5.22
N ARG A 142 -35.05 15.68 -5.53
CA ARG A 142 -33.84 14.93 -5.17
C ARG A 142 -32.62 15.45 -5.93
N ARG A 143 -32.74 15.72 -7.24
CA ARG A 143 -31.68 16.35 -8.05
C ARG A 143 -31.17 17.65 -7.44
N GLN A 144 -32.06 18.50 -6.93
CA GLN A 144 -31.70 19.77 -6.27
C GLN A 144 -31.06 19.53 -4.89
N LYS A 145 -31.71 18.75 -4.01
CA LYS A 145 -31.21 18.41 -2.66
C LYS A 145 -29.80 17.81 -2.70
N TYR A 146 -29.57 16.86 -3.60
CA TYR A 146 -28.29 16.14 -3.70
C TYR A 146 -27.20 17.04 -4.29
N LEU A 147 -27.51 17.87 -5.28
CA LEU A 147 -26.54 18.82 -5.86
C LEU A 147 -26.09 19.87 -4.84
N GLU A 148 -27.00 20.36 -3.99
CA GLU A 148 -26.64 21.28 -2.90
C GLU A 148 -25.72 20.61 -1.88
N LYS A 149 -25.98 19.34 -1.51
CA LYS A 149 -25.11 18.59 -0.62
C LYS A 149 -23.70 18.39 -1.21
N ILE A 150 -23.61 18.03 -2.50
CA ILE A 150 -22.32 17.92 -3.22
C ILE A 150 -21.60 19.28 -3.22
N ARG A 151 -22.33 20.37 -3.45
CA ARG A 151 -21.77 21.74 -3.45
C ARG A 151 -21.24 22.15 -2.07
N SER A 152 -21.95 21.85 -0.98
CA SER A 152 -21.47 22.11 0.39
C SER A 152 -20.21 21.32 0.70
N ALA A 153 -20.23 20.00 0.47
CA ALA A 153 -19.09 19.12 0.71
C ALA A 153 -17.86 19.48 -0.15
N SER A 154 -18.07 19.89 -1.41
CA SER A 154 -16.99 20.39 -2.28
C SER A 154 -16.42 21.71 -1.78
N LYS A 155 -17.27 22.63 -1.30
CA LYS A 155 -16.81 23.88 -0.68
C LYS A 155 -16.01 23.63 0.59
N GLU A 156 -16.51 22.76 1.47
CA GLU A 156 -15.81 22.33 2.69
C GLU A 156 -14.42 21.76 2.35
N MET A 157 -14.35 20.78 1.44
CA MET A 157 -13.09 20.18 0.99
C MET A 157 -12.10 21.20 0.39
N PHE A 158 -12.60 22.18 -0.38
CA PHE A 158 -11.78 23.27 -0.90
C PHE A 158 -11.22 24.19 0.19
N GLU A 159 -12.02 24.57 1.19
CA GLU A 159 -11.52 25.38 2.30
C GLU A 159 -10.50 24.61 3.15
N TYR A 160 -10.74 23.30 3.39
CA TYR A 160 -9.77 22.42 4.06
C TYR A 160 -8.45 22.32 3.31
N SER A 161 -8.45 22.23 1.97
CA SER A 161 -7.23 22.15 1.15
C SER A 161 -6.23 23.31 1.37
N LYS A 162 -6.71 24.47 1.84
CA LYS A 162 -5.88 25.66 2.10
C LYS A 162 -5.16 25.61 3.46
N VAL A 163 -5.72 24.88 4.43
CA VAL A 163 -5.30 24.91 5.85
C VAL A 163 -4.78 23.56 6.36
N ARG A 164 -5.00 22.47 5.62
CA ARG A 164 -4.58 21.12 5.98
C ARG A 164 -3.26 20.73 5.33
N SER A 165 -2.53 19.81 5.98
CA SER A 165 -1.24 19.34 5.49
C SER A 165 -1.36 18.58 4.16
N TRP A 166 -2.44 17.80 3.95
CA TRP A 166 -2.70 17.09 2.68
C TRP A 166 -2.87 18.02 1.46
N GLY A 167 -3.12 19.32 1.66
CA GLY A 167 -3.08 20.31 0.57
C GLY A 167 -1.68 20.67 0.08
N LYS A 168 -0.63 20.24 0.80
CA LYS A 168 0.79 20.55 0.55
C LYS A 168 1.70 19.32 0.56
N GLN A 169 1.32 18.25 1.25
CA GLN A 169 2.02 16.97 1.28
C GLN A 169 1.68 16.18 0.01
N LEU A 170 2.57 16.25 -0.97
CA LEU A 170 2.40 15.66 -2.29
C LEU A 170 2.72 14.15 -2.25
N LEU A 171 2.25 13.43 -3.27
CA LEU A 171 2.31 11.95 -3.41
C LEU A 171 1.51 11.15 -2.37
N HIS A 172 1.49 11.55 -1.10
CA HIS A 172 0.79 10.89 0.01
C HIS A 172 -0.71 10.65 -0.25
N ASN A 173 -1.21 9.47 0.08
CA ASN A 173 -2.57 8.99 -0.19
C ASN A 173 -3.73 9.95 0.16
N HIS A 174 -3.67 10.70 1.28
CA HIS A 174 -4.72 11.67 1.65
C HIS A 174 -4.83 12.80 0.61
N GLN A 175 -3.72 13.22 0.01
CA GLN A 175 -3.68 14.32 -0.97
C GLN A 175 -4.40 13.93 -2.26
N ALA A 176 -4.01 12.81 -2.87
CA ALA A 176 -4.63 12.31 -4.09
C ALA A 176 -6.13 12.02 -3.90
N THR A 177 -6.51 11.45 -2.74
CA THR A 177 -7.90 11.09 -2.42
C THR A 177 -8.78 12.32 -2.22
N ASN A 178 -8.34 13.30 -1.43
CA ASN A 178 -9.15 14.49 -1.14
C ASN A 178 -9.20 15.45 -2.34
N MET A 179 -8.13 15.57 -3.12
CA MET A 179 -8.13 16.34 -4.37
C MET A 179 -9.03 15.72 -5.45
N LEU A 180 -9.04 14.38 -5.60
CA LEU A 180 -9.97 13.71 -6.50
C LEU A 180 -11.44 13.90 -6.07
N ALA A 181 -11.74 13.83 -4.76
CA ALA A 181 -13.08 14.07 -4.26
C ALA A 181 -13.56 15.49 -4.60
N LEU A 182 -12.69 16.49 -4.43
CA LEU A 182 -12.96 17.87 -4.81
C LEU A 182 -13.18 18.02 -6.33
N LEU A 183 -12.37 17.36 -7.17
CA LEU A 183 -12.54 17.37 -8.62
C LEU A 183 -13.88 16.74 -9.04
N THR A 184 -14.23 15.59 -8.47
CA THR A 184 -15.48 14.88 -8.80
C THR A 184 -16.69 15.75 -8.46
N GLY A 185 -16.71 16.36 -7.27
CA GLY A 185 -17.74 17.30 -6.86
C GLY A 185 -17.77 18.59 -7.71
N ALA A 186 -16.61 19.12 -8.11
CA ALA A 186 -16.50 20.30 -8.96
C ALA A 186 -16.91 20.05 -10.42
N LEU A 187 -16.70 18.84 -10.96
CA LEU A 187 -17.20 18.45 -12.28
C LEU A 187 -18.73 18.47 -12.28
N VAL A 188 -19.37 17.74 -11.35
CA VAL A 188 -20.84 17.67 -11.23
C VAL A 188 -21.47 19.05 -10.94
N THR A 189 -20.92 19.83 -10.01
CA THR A 189 -21.49 21.14 -9.64
C THR A 189 -21.22 22.26 -10.64
N GLY A 190 -20.25 22.07 -11.55
CA GLY A 190 -19.84 23.06 -12.54
C GLY A 190 -20.84 23.32 -13.67
N VAL A 191 -21.88 22.48 -13.80
CA VAL A 191 -22.98 22.69 -14.75
C VAL A 191 -23.79 23.95 -14.39
N ASP A 192 -24.10 24.12 -13.10
CA ASP A 192 -24.92 25.23 -12.60
C ASP A 192 -24.08 26.36 -11.98
N ASN A 193 -23.05 26.03 -11.19
CA ASN A 193 -22.28 27.01 -10.40
C ASN A 193 -20.85 27.23 -10.96
N GLY A 194 -20.78 27.51 -12.27
CA GLY A 194 -19.54 27.44 -13.05
C GLY A 194 -18.36 28.28 -12.55
N SER A 195 -18.59 29.47 -11.97
CA SER A 195 -17.49 30.32 -11.47
C SER A 195 -16.77 29.69 -10.28
N GLN A 196 -17.50 29.31 -9.23
CA GLN A 196 -16.92 28.71 -8.03
C GLN A 196 -16.37 27.30 -8.30
N ALA A 197 -17.08 26.50 -9.11
CA ALA A 197 -16.62 25.17 -9.50
C ALA A 197 -15.34 25.21 -10.35
N ASN A 198 -15.15 26.24 -11.18
CA ASN A 198 -13.91 26.41 -11.92
C ASN A 198 -12.71 26.74 -11.00
N ILE A 199 -12.89 27.51 -9.91
CA ILE A 199 -11.82 27.73 -8.92
C ILE A 199 -11.36 26.40 -8.31
N TRP A 200 -12.32 25.52 -7.96
CA TRP A 200 -12.03 24.18 -7.44
C TRP A 200 -11.29 23.32 -8.46
N LYS A 201 -11.70 23.32 -9.74
CA LYS A 201 -11.04 22.58 -10.82
C LYS A 201 -9.59 23.01 -11.02
N HIS A 202 -9.31 24.31 -11.11
CA HIS A 202 -7.93 24.82 -11.22
C HIS A 202 -7.10 24.40 -10.01
N THR A 203 -7.63 24.58 -8.79
CA THR A 203 -6.91 24.20 -7.55
C THR A 203 -6.52 22.72 -7.53
N VAL A 204 -7.39 21.81 -7.99
CA VAL A 204 -7.04 20.38 -8.09
C VAL A 204 -6.01 20.14 -9.20
N VAL A 205 -6.16 20.75 -10.38
CA VAL A 205 -5.19 20.60 -11.47
C VAL A 205 -3.80 21.12 -11.06
N ASP A 206 -3.72 22.29 -10.43
CA ASP A 206 -2.47 22.92 -9.95
C ASP A 206 -1.70 22.08 -8.90
N VAL A 207 -2.39 21.16 -8.21
CA VAL A 207 -1.79 20.26 -7.22
C VAL A 207 -1.55 18.86 -7.81
N MET A 208 -2.51 18.31 -8.55
CA MET A 208 -2.39 16.97 -9.12
C MET A 208 -1.40 16.92 -10.29
N GLU A 209 -1.24 17.98 -11.09
CA GLU A 209 -0.18 18.02 -12.09
C GLU A 209 1.22 18.11 -11.45
N LYS A 210 1.34 18.66 -10.24
CA LYS A 210 2.58 18.56 -9.45
C LYS A 210 2.80 17.14 -8.94
N THR A 211 1.74 16.43 -8.51
CA THR A 211 1.81 14.98 -8.23
C THR A 211 2.29 14.21 -9.46
N MET A 212 1.69 14.40 -10.63
CA MET A 212 2.09 13.71 -11.86
C MET A 212 3.51 14.07 -12.30
N PHE A 213 3.92 15.33 -12.16
CA PHE A 213 5.29 15.78 -12.41
C PHE A 213 6.30 15.10 -11.49
N LEU A 214 6.03 15.02 -10.18
CA LEU A 214 6.89 14.31 -9.23
C LEU A 214 6.95 12.80 -9.52
N LEU A 215 5.83 12.18 -9.89
CA LEU A 215 5.79 10.78 -10.29
C LEU A 215 6.66 10.47 -11.51
N ASN A 216 6.92 11.42 -12.42
CA ASN A 216 7.87 11.18 -13.52
C ASN A 216 9.32 10.93 -13.05
N HIS A 217 9.68 11.29 -11.81
CA HIS A 217 10.95 10.93 -11.18
C HIS A 217 10.94 9.53 -10.54
N VAL A 218 9.77 8.94 -10.28
CA VAL A 218 9.60 7.58 -9.73
C VAL A 218 9.63 6.57 -10.88
N VAL A 219 10.82 6.41 -11.44
CA VAL A 219 11.09 5.67 -12.70
C VAL A 219 10.96 4.14 -12.60
N ASP A 220 10.66 3.59 -11.43
CA ASP A 220 10.38 2.16 -11.22
C ASP A 220 8.89 1.85 -10.98
N GLY A 221 8.03 2.88 -10.98
CA GLY A 221 6.59 2.72 -10.76
C GLY A 221 6.19 2.44 -9.31
N SER A 222 7.11 2.57 -8.34
CA SER A 222 6.82 2.32 -6.92
C SER A 222 5.94 3.41 -6.30
N LEU A 223 5.50 3.18 -5.06
CA LEU A 223 5.15 4.22 -4.11
C LEU A 223 5.80 3.88 -2.76
N ASP A 224 6.28 4.88 -2.04
CA ASP A 224 7.03 4.76 -0.78
C ASP A 224 6.19 4.18 0.36
N GLU A 225 4.90 4.57 0.42
CA GLU A 225 3.88 4.07 1.36
C GLU A 225 3.55 2.56 1.22
N GLY A 226 4.27 1.83 0.37
CA GLY A 226 4.12 0.38 0.18
C GLY A 226 2.92 0.00 -0.68
N VAL A 227 2.68 -1.30 -0.83
CA VAL A 227 1.75 -1.82 -1.86
C VAL A 227 0.28 -1.58 -1.49
N ALA A 228 -0.06 -1.59 -0.20
CA ALA A 228 -1.42 -1.35 0.26
C ALA A 228 -1.83 0.13 0.12
N TYR A 229 -1.10 1.08 0.71
CA TYR A 229 -1.36 2.50 0.48
C TYR A 229 -1.05 2.93 -0.96
N GLY A 230 -0.07 2.32 -1.62
CA GLY A 230 0.15 2.49 -3.05
C GLY A 230 -1.09 2.16 -3.89
N SER A 231 -1.86 1.13 -3.54
CA SER A 231 -3.14 0.83 -4.19
C SER A 231 -4.21 1.91 -3.96
N TYR A 232 -4.17 2.59 -2.81
CA TYR A 232 -5.05 3.69 -2.41
C TYR A 232 -4.73 4.95 -3.22
N THR A 233 -3.47 5.36 -3.24
CA THR A 233 -2.98 6.51 -4.01
C THR A 233 -3.18 6.28 -5.51
N ALA A 234 -2.87 5.07 -6.02
CA ALA A 234 -3.08 4.70 -7.42
C ALA A 234 -4.57 4.67 -7.83
N LYS A 235 -5.49 4.22 -6.96
CA LYS A 235 -6.95 4.35 -7.18
C LYS A 235 -7.32 5.81 -7.48
N SER A 236 -6.71 6.76 -6.78
CA SER A 236 -7.02 8.18 -6.95
C SER A 236 -6.30 8.80 -8.17
N ILE A 237 -5.05 8.40 -8.44
CA ILE A 237 -4.28 8.83 -9.61
C ILE A 237 -4.94 8.37 -10.93
N THR A 238 -5.35 7.10 -11.06
CA THR A 238 -5.95 6.61 -12.33
C THR A 238 -7.28 7.30 -12.64
N GLN A 239 -8.08 7.59 -11.61
CA GLN A 239 -9.30 8.39 -11.75
C GLN A 239 -8.98 9.83 -12.16
N TYR A 240 -7.96 10.46 -11.56
CA TYR A 240 -7.51 11.79 -11.95
C TYR A 240 -7.04 11.84 -13.42
N VAL A 241 -6.14 10.93 -13.82
CA VAL A 241 -5.61 10.86 -15.20
C VAL A 241 -6.73 10.67 -16.22
N PHE A 242 -7.70 9.80 -15.92
CA PHE A 242 -8.88 9.61 -16.78
C PHE A 242 -9.73 10.89 -16.89
N LEU A 243 -10.08 11.50 -15.76
CA LEU A 243 -10.97 12.66 -15.72
C LEU A 243 -10.29 13.92 -16.29
N ALA A 244 -9.00 14.12 -16.05
CA ALA A 244 -8.23 15.25 -16.59
C ALA A 244 -8.11 15.16 -18.12
N GLN A 245 -7.87 13.96 -18.67
CA GLN A 245 -7.91 13.73 -20.11
C GLN A 245 -9.31 13.95 -20.71
N ARG A 246 -10.36 13.42 -20.07
CA ARG A 246 -11.75 13.49 -20.58
C ARG A 246 -12.34 14.91 -20.51
N HIS A 247 -12.13 15.64 -19.41
CA HIS A 247 -12.81 16.92 -19.15
C HIS A 247 -11.95 18.15 -19.44
N PHE A 248 -10.62 18.03 -19.46
CA PHE A 248 -9.70 19.15 -19.69
C PHE A 248 -8.73 18.94 -20.87
N GLY A 249 -8.64 17.73 -21.44
CA GLY A 249 -7.69 17.40 -22.50
C GLY A 249 -6.25 17.21 -22.01
N ILE A 250 -6.03 17.12 -20.69
CA ILE A 250 -4.70 16.99 -20.08
C ILE A 250 -4.25 15.52 -20.17
N ASN A 251 -3.27 15.24 -21.03
CA ASN A 251 -2.77 13.88 -21.25
C ASN A 251 -1.58 13.55 -20.34
N ASN A 252 -1.80 12.63 -19.40
CA ASN A 252 -0.77 12.08 -18.52
C ASN A 252 -0.36 10.64 -18.84
N LEU A 253 -0.90 10.01 -19.90
CA LEU A 253 -0.70 8.57 -20.17
C LEU A 253 0.75 8.18 -20.49
N GLU A 254 1.56 9.14 -20.92
CA GLU A 254 2.98 8.93 -21.23
C GLU A 254 3.92 8.99 -20.00
N ASN A 255 3.38 9.20 -18.80
CA ASN A 255 4.14 9.34 -17.55
C ASN A 255 5.00 8.09 -17.24
N ASN A 256 6.25 8.31 -16.80
CA ASN A 256 7.21 7.23 -16.51
C ASN A 256 6.68 6.25 -15.45
N TRP A 257 6.05 6.77 -14.39
CA TRP A 257 5.49 5.97 -13.32
C TRP A 257 4.37 5.06 -13.83
N LEU A 258 3.43 5.59 -14.63
CA LEU A 258 2.33 4.79 -15.20
C LEU A 258 2.83 3.62 -16.05
N LYS A 259 3.89 3.84 -16.84
CA LYS A 259 4.49 2.79 -17.68
C LYS A 259 5.12 1.65 -16.86
N MET A 260 5.58 1.95 -15.64
CA MET A 260 6.28 1.00 -14.78
C MET A 260 5.43 0.42 -13.64
N HIS A 261 4.34 1.09 -13.24
CA HIS A 261 3.51 0.74 -12.07
C HIS A 261 2.88 -0.67 -12.14
N PHE A 262 2.80 -1.29 -13.32
CA PHE A 262 2.48 -2.71 -13.45
C PHE A 262 3.44 -3.61 -12.64
N TRP A 263 4.74 -3.32 -12.69
CA TRP A 263 5.75 -4.11 -11.99
C TRP A 263 5.64 -3.99 -10.48
N PHE A 264 5.21 -2.83 -9.96
CA PHE A 264 4.92 -2.64 -8.53
C PHE A 264 3.77 -3.53 -8.02
N TYR A 265 2.83 -3.94 -8.87
CA TYR A 265 1.82 -4.96 -8.52
C TYR A 265 2.25 -6.40 -8.84
N TYR A 266 3.03 -6.62 -9.90
CA TYR A 266 3.45 -7.97 -10.31
C TYR A 266 4.60 -8.51 -9.46
N ALA A 267 5.69 -7.75 -9.32
CA ALA A 267 6.92 -8.22 -8.67
C ALA A 267 6.86 -8.21 -7.14
N THR A 268 5.85 -7.58 -6.52
CA THR A 268 5.64 -7.57 -5.06
C THR A 268 4.64 -8.62 -4.58
N LEU A 269 4.08 -9.43 -5.50
CA LEU A 269 3.01 -10.40 -5.25
C LEU A 269 3.59 -11.80 -4.98
N LEU A 270 3.28 -12.38 -3.83
CA LEU A 270 3.76 -13.70 -3.42
C LEU A 270 3.09 -14.83 -4.23
N PRO A 271 3.75 -16.02 -4.34
CA PRO A 271 3.22 -17.21 -4.99
C PRO A 271 1.76 -17.50 -4.63
N GLY A 272 0.92 -17.64 -5.66
CA GLY A 272 -0.52 -17.91 -5.50
C GLY A 272 -1.44 -16.68 -5.55
N PHE A 273 -0.88 -15.48 -5.79
CA PHE A 273 -1.64 -14.26 -6.11
C PHE A 273 -2.58 -13.71 -5.00
N GLN A 274 -2.31 -14.05 -3.72
CA GLN A 274 -3.17 -13.66 -2.58
C GLN A 274 -2.57 -12.60 -1.64
N ARG A 275 -1.24 -12.53 -1.52
CA ARG A 275 -0.51 -11.75 -0.50
C ARG A 275 0.60 -10.92 -1.16
N THR A 276 0.80 -9.69 -0.72
CA THR A 276 1.91 -8.84 -1.18
C THR A 276 3.04 -8.79 -0.17
N VAL A 277 4.18 -8.22 -0.56
CA VAL A 277 5.41 -8.11 0.24
C VAL A 277 5.22 -7.59 1.68
N GLY A 278 4.26 -6.69 1.92
CA GLY A 278 3.87 -6.25 3.27
C GLY A 278 4.75 -5.15 3.91
N VAL A 279 5.66 -4.55 3.14
CA VAL A 279 6.48 -3.38 3.52
C VAL A 279 5.60 -2.16 3.81
N ALA A 280 6.04 -1.34 4.77
CA ALA A 280 5.32 -0.17 5.31
C ALA A 280 3.94 -0.53 5.92
N ASP A 281 3.15 0.49 6.28
CA ASP A 281 1.81 0.27 6.86
C ASP A 281 0.88 -0.44 5.86
N SER A 282 0.77 -1.76 5.98
CA SER A 282 0.11 -2.60 4.97
C SER A 282 -1.00 -3.47 5.56
N ASN A 283 -1.95 -3.90 4.74
CA ASN A 283 -2.69 -5.14 4.98
C ASN A 283 -1.97 -6.30 4.27
N TYR A 284 -2.53 -7.51 4.26
CA TYR A 284 -1.91 -8.65 3.59
C TYR A 284 -1.72 -8.46 2.07
N ASN A 285 -2.40 -7.51 1.42
CA ASN A 285 -2.37 -7.38 -0.04
C ASN A 285 -2.59 -5.94 -0.56
N TRP A 286 -3.84 -5.49 -0.70
CA TRP A 286 -4.19 -4.17 -1.22
C TRP A 286 -5.37 -3.59 -0.45
N PHE A 287 -5.42 -2.27 -0.26
CA PHE A 287 -6.64 -1.63 0.27
C PHE A 287 -7.72 -1.49 -0.82
N TYR A 288 -7.35 -1.19 -2.08
CA TYR A 288 -8.33 -0.95 -3.16
C TYR A 288 -7.96 -1.64 -4.47
N GLY A 289 -8.93 -2.31 -5.10
CA GLY A 289 -8.67 -3.13 -6.29
C GLY A 289 -7.75 -4.31 -5.95
N PRO A 290 -6.66 -4.54 -6.70
CA PRO A 290 -6.03 -3.65 -7.68
C PRO A 290 -6.54 -3.85 -9.12
N GLU A 291 -7.56 -4.69 -9.35
CA GLU A 291 -8.04 -5.06 -10.70
C GLU A 291 -8.39 -3.82 -11.54
N SER A 292 -9.02 -2.80 -10.94
CA SER A 292 -9.37 -1.54 -11.61
C SER A 292 -8.14 -0.79 -12.13
N GLN A 293 -7.11 -0.65 -11.29
CA GLN A 293 -5.85 -0.03 -11.64
C GLN A 293 -5.12 -0.85 -12.73
N LEU A 294 -5.16 -2.18 -12.66
CA LEU A 294 -4.53 -3.07 -13.63
C LEU A 294 -5.19 -3.04 -15.01
N VAL A 295 -6.52 -3.06 -15.10
CA VAL A 295 -7.22 -2.95 -16.39
C VAL A 295 -7.13 -1.55 -16.99
N PHE A 296 -7.05 -0.50 -16.15
CA PHE A 296 -6.71 0.86 -16.58
C PHE A 296 -5.32 0.91 -17.23
N LEU A 297 -4.31 0.36 -16.56
CA LEU A 297 -2.95 0.31 -17.12
C LEU A 297 -2.92 -0.42 -18.45
N ASP A 298 -3.62 -1.56 -18.59
CA ASP A 298 -3.65 -2.29 -19.86
C ASP A 298 -4.36 -1.51 -20.98
N LYS A 299 -5.57 -0.98 -20.70
CA LYS A 299 -6.38 -0.26 -21.69
C LYS A 299 -5.72 1.02 -22.20
N PHE A 300 -5.10 1.79 -21.30
CA PHE A 300 -4.62 3.14 -21.63
C PHE A 300 -3.10 3.23 -21.84
N VAL A 301 -2.30 2.39 -21.19
CA VAL A 301 -0.83 2.49 -21.14
C VAL A 301 -0.14 1.30 -21.84
N LEU A 302 -0.29 0.07 -21.32
CA LEU A 302 0.51 -1.11 -21.71
C LEU A 302 0.04 -1.76 -23.01
N LYS A 303 -1.28 -1.90 -23.19
CA LYS A 303 -1.97 -2.45 -24.37
C LYS A 303 -1.44 -3.81 -24.82
N ASN A 304 -1.13 -4.69 -23.86
CA ASN A 304 -0.41 -5.94 -24.10
C ASN A 304 -1.03 -7.19 -23.42
N GLY A 305 -2.07 -7.03 -22.60
CA GLY A 305 -2.75 -8.13 -21.93
C GLY A 305 -2.28 -8.44 -20.51
N ALA A 306 -1.17 -7.85 -20.06
CA ALA A 306 -0.56 -8.14 -18.77
C ALA A 306 -1.42 -7.65 -17.58
N GLY A 307 -2.03 -6.47 -17.70
CA GLY A 307 -2.92 -5.93 -16.67
C GLY A 307 -4.23 -6.71 -16.58
N ASN A 308 -4.86 -6.99 -17.73
CA ASN A 308 -6.05 -7.84 -17.84
C ASN A 308 -5.80 -9.25 -17.26
N TRP A 309 -4.64 -9.85 -17.55
CA TRP A 309 -4.26 -11.16 -17.03
C TRP A 309 -4.02 -11.15 -15.51
N LEU A 310 -3.26 -10.17 -14.99
CA LEU A 310 -2.96 -10.11 -13.57
C LEU A 310 -4.23 -9.82 -12.74
N ALA A 311 -5.11 -8.94 -13.23
CA ALA A 311 -6.42 -8.72 -12.65
C ALA A 311 -7.26 -10.01 -12.59
N GLN A 312 -7.20 -10.85 -13.63
CA GLN A 312 -7.88 -12.15 -13.63
C GLN A 312 -7.25 -13.16 -12.66
N GLN A 313 -5.92 -13.21 -12.51
CA GLN A 313 -5.29 -14.08 -11.51
C GLN A 313 -5.63 -13.65 -10.08
N ILE A 314 -5.56 -12.35 -9.78
CA ILE A 314 -5.90 -11.82 -8.45
C ILE A 314 -7.39 -12.11 -8.14
N ARG A 315 -8.30 -11.80 -9.06
CA ARG A 315 -9.74 -12.14 -8.95
C ARG A 315 -9.98 -13.63 -8.68
N LYS A 316 -9.28 -14.51 -9.40
CA LYS A 316 -9.46 -15.97 -9.32
C LYS A 316 -9.05 -16.51 -7.94
N HIS A 317 -7.97 -16.00 -7.37
CA HIS A 317 -7.39 -16.51 -6.12
C HIS A 317 -7.75 -15.69 -4.88
N ARG A 318 -8.39 -14.51 -5.03
CA ARG A 318 -8.80 -13.61 -3.93
C ARG A 318 -9.42 -14.37 -2.74
N PRO A 319 -8.89 -14.23 -1.50
CA PRO A 319 -9.37 -14.96 -0.33
C PRO A 319 -10.86 -14.77 -0.05
N LYS A 320 -11.50 -15.85 0.44
CA LYS A 320 -12.95 -15.90 0.77
C LYS A 320 -13.19 -15.88 2.28
N ASP A 321 -12.21 -16.34 3.03
CA ASP A 321 -12.16 -16.60 4.46
C ASP A 321 -10.75 -16.30 5.01
N GLY A 322 -10.62 -16.23 6.34
CA GLY A 322 -9.36 -15.91 7.02
C GLY A 322 -8.97 -14.42 7.03
N PRO A 323 -7.77 -14.08 7.52
CA PRO A 323 -7.35 -12.70 7.78
C PRO A 323 -6.99 -11.91 6.52
N MET A 324 -6.83 -12.58 5.37
CA MET A 324 -6.50 -11.96 4.07
C MET A 324 -7.73 -11.47 3.28
N VAL A 325 -8.94 -11.60 3.84
CA VAL A 325 -10.19 -11.15 3.18
C VAL A 325 -10.25 -9.62 3.11
N PRO A 326 -10.50 -9.03 1.92
CA PRO A 326 -10.64 -7.59 1.77
C PRO A 326 -11.75 -6.99 2.66
N SER A 327 -11.42 -5.88 3.35
CA SER A 327 -12.30 -5.20 4.30
C SER A 327 -13.68 -4.88 3.72
N THR A 328 -14.74 -5.07 4.52
CA THR A 328 -16.13 -4.74 4.15
C THR A 328 -16.30 -3.28 3.75
N ALA A 329 -15.44 -2.39 4.27
CA ALA A 329 -15.44 -0.98 3.95
C ALA A 329 -14.90 -0.66 2.54
N GLN A 330 -14.00 -1.49 2.00
CA GLN A 330 -13.14 -1.14 0.85
C GLN A 330 -13.37 -2.04 -0.38
N ARG A 331 -13.71 -3.32 -0.16
CA ARG A 331 -13.71 -4.43 -1.13
C ARG A 331 -14.53 -4.25 -2.42
N TRP A 332 -15.44 -3.28 -2.48
CA TRP A 332 -16.29 -3.00 -3.65
C TRP A 332 -16.05 -1.63 -4.28
N SER A 333 -15.24 -0.77 -3.65
CA SER A 333 -14.98 0.63 -4.00
C SER A 333 -14.69 0.86 -5.49
N THR A 334 -13.87 -0.01 -6.09
CA THR A 334 -13.33 0.15 -7.44
C THR A 334 -14.01 -0.70 -8.53
N LEU A 335 -15.07 -1.46 -8.21
CA LEU A 335 -15.73 -2.35 -9.20
C LEU A 335 -16.36 -1.60 -10.38
N HIS A 336 -16.85 -0.39 -10.14
CA HIS A 336 -17.46 0.46 -11.17
C HIS A 336 -16.41 0.98 -12.18
N THR A 337 -15.29 1.53 -11.69
CA THR A 337 -14.17 1.95 -12.54
C THR A 337 -13.52 0.77 -13.25
N GLU A 338 -13.42 -0.40 -12.63
CA GLU A 338 -12.91 -1.60 -13.29
C GLU A 338 -13.76 -1.98 -14.51
N PHE A 339 -15.09 -1.98 -14.37
CA PHE A 339 -15.98 -2.26 -15.50
C PHE A 339 -15.82 -1.23 -16.63
N ILE A 340 -15.68 0.06 -16.30
CA ILE A 340 -15.54 1.15 -17.27
C ILE A 340 -14.16 1.09 -17.98
N TRP A 341 -13.12 0.68 -17.26
CA TRP A 341 -11.73 0.64 -17.73
C TRP A 341 -11.26 -0.72 -18.22
N TYR A 342 -12.07 -1.77 -18.13
CA TYR A 342 -11.78 -3.00 -18.84
C TYR A 342 -11.80 -2.78 -20.36
N SER A 343 -10.97 -3.55 -21.08
CA SER A 343 -11.02 -3.66 -22.53
C SER A 343 -10.94 -5.14 -22.90
N ALA A 344 -12.03 -5.65 -23.49
CA ALA A 344 -12.13 -7.03 -23.95
C ALA A 344 -11.45 -7.28 -25.31
N GLU A 345 -11.05 -6.21 -26.00
CA GLU A 345 -10.29 -6.25 -27.25
C GLU A 345 -8.82 -6.64 -26.98
N ILE A 346 -8.33 -6.37 -25.76
CA ILE A 346 -6.99 -6.76 -25.30
C ILE A 346 -7.10 -8.14 -24.64
N ALA A 347 -6.68 -9.18 -25.36
CA ALA A 347 -6.65 -10.54 -24.84
C ALA A 347 -5.72 -10.63 -23.59
N PRO A 348 -6.14 -11.24 -22.47
CA PRO A 348 -5.28 -11.42 -21.31
C PRO A 348 -4.05 -12.28 -21.65
N GLN A 349 -2.85 -11.79 -21.37
CA GLN A 349 -1.57 -12.50 -21.57
C GLN A 349 -0.66 -12.29 -20.36
N PRO A 350 0.06 -13.32 -19.88
CA PRO A 350 1.08 -13.14 -18.85
C PRO A 350 2.28 -12.34 -19.38
N PRO A 351 3.10 -11.73 -18.49
CA PRO A 351 4.44 -11.25 -18.87
C PRO A 351 5.29 -12.36 -19.52
N PRO A 352 6.18 -12.04 -20.48
CA PRO A 352 6.87 -13.07 -21.29
C PRO A 352 7.73 -14.08 -20.53
N ASP A 353 8.14 -13.76 -19.30
CA ASP A 353 8.98 -14.57 -18.43
C ASP A 353 8.24 -15.20 -17.23
N HIS A 354 6.92 -15.02 -17.15
CA HIS A 354 6.08 -15.58 -16.09
C HIS A 354 6.24 -17.10 -15.96
N GLY A 355 6.30 -17.58 -14.71
CA GLY A 355 6.61 -18.97 -14.37
C GLY A 355 8.10 -19.21 -14.11
N THR A 356 8.98 -18.29 -14.51
CA THR A 356 10.38 -18.28 -14.10
C THR A 356 10.56 -17.43 -12.85
N ALA A 357 11.33 -17.89 -11.85
CA ALA A 357 11.69 -17.04 -10.73
C ALA A 357 12.68 -15.95 -11.18
N LYS A 358 12.31 -14.69 -10.97
CA LYS A 358 13.08 -13.50 -11.40
C LYS A 358 13.31 -12.56 -10.25
N MET A 359 14.51 -12.00 -10.18
CA MET A 359 14.81 -10.81 -9.39
C MET A 359 14.22 -9.57 -10.06
N HIS A 360 13.58 -8.69 -9.27
CA HIS A 360 13.21 -7.34 -9.66
C HIS A 360 13.81 -6.35 -8.66
N VAL A 361 14.22 -5.17 -9.12
CA VAL A 361 14.82 -4.11 -8.29
C VAL A 361 14.04 -2.83 -8.50
N PHE A 362 13.58 -2.23 -7.40
CA PHE A 362 12.93 -0.92 -7.34
C PHE A 362 13.96 0.11 -6.85
N PRO A 363 14.78 0.72 -7.74
CA PRO A 363 15.88 1.63 -7.37
C PRO A 363 15.42 2.97 -6.77
N ASN A 364 14.15 3.36 -6.93
CA ASN A 364 13.56 4.47 -6.18
C ASN A 364 13.13 4.01 -4.79
N TRP A 365 12.37 2.91 -4.69
CA TRP A 365 11.85 2.43 -3.40
C TRP A 365 12.95 1.89 -2.47
N GLY A 366 14.06 1.42 -3.04
CA GLY A 366 15.10 0.69 -2.30
C GLY A 366 14.68 -0.73 -1.94
N VAL A 367 13.88 -1.39 -2.78
CA VAL A 367 13.40 -2.76 -2.56
C VAL A 367 13.88 -3.69 -3.67
N VAL A 368 14.37 -4.87 -3.30
CA VAL A 368 14.57 -6.02 -4.19
C VAL A 368 13.50 -7.06 -3.90
N THR A 369 12.93 -7.67 -4.93
CA THR A 369 12.11 -8.88 -4.79
C THR A 369 12.64 -10.00 -5.69
N TYR A 370 12.26 -11.24 -5.39
CA TYR A 370 12.56 -12.42 -6.18
C TYR A 370 11.34 -13.34 -6.21
N GLY A 371 10.99 -13.88 -7.39
CA GLY A 371 9.89 -14.84 -7.53
C GLY A 371 8.49 -14.22 -7.39
N GLY A 372 8.36 -12.91 -7.63
CA GLY A 372 7.07 -12.21 -7.66
C GLY A 372 6.16 -12.70 -8.81
N GLY A 373 4.85 -12.70 -8.59
CA GLY A 373 3.85 -13.01 -9.61
C GLY A 373 3.77 -14.47 -10.04
N LEU A 374 4.35 -15.39 -9.27
CA LEU A 374 4.33 -16.84 -9.53
C LEU A 374 3.02 -17.53 -9.07
N PRO A 375 2.65 -18.69 -9.63
CA PRO A 375 1.62 -19.56 -9.05
C PRO A 375 2.13 -20.22 -7.76
N SER A 376 1.23 -20.71 -6.89
CA SER A 376 1.62 -21.54 -5.75
C SER A 376 2.16 -22.90 -6.23
N SER A 377 3.31 -23.32 -5.71
CA SER A 377 4.02 -24.55 -6.05
C SER A 377 5.09 -24.86 -4.99
N GLN A 378 5.37 -26.14 -4.73
CA GLN A 378 6.44 -26.60 -3.85
C GLN A 378 7.87 -26.20 -4.29
N THR A 379 8.01 -25.55 -5.44
CA THR A 379 9.27 -25.02 -5.99
C THR A 379 9.32 -23.51 -6.12
N ASN A 380 8.19 -22.81 -5.99
CA ASN A 380 8.12 -21.36 -6.23
C ASN A 380 8.33 -20.61 -4.92
N THR A 381 9.38 -19.79 -4.87
CA THR A 381 9.83 -19.12 -3.66
C THR A 381 9.85 -17.63 -3.85
N PHE A 382 9.39 -16.90 -2.83
CA PHE A 382 9.52 -15.44 -2.77
C PHE A 382 10.59 -15.03 -1.75
N VAL A 383 11.39 -14.04 -2.13
CA VAL A 383 12.28 -13.29 -1.23
C VAL A 383 12.03 -11.81 -1.47
N SER A 384 12.12 -10.98 -0.43
CA SER A 384 12.34 -9.54 -0.61
C SER A 384 13.39 -9.01 0.35
N PHE A 385 13.95 -7.85 0.03
CA PHE A 385 14.91 -7.12 0.85
C PHE A 385 14.68 -5.61 0.67
N LYS A 386 14.59 -4.85 1.76
CA LYS A 386 14.50 -3.38 1.70
C LYS A 386 15.78 -2.76 2.27
N SER A 387 16.35 -1.82 1.54
CA SER A 387 17.33 -0.86 2.05
C SER A 387 17.32 0.36 1.13
N GLY A 388 16.64 1.42 1.57
CA GLY A 388 16.25 2.54 0.74
C GLY A 388 16.27 3.90 1.45
N LYS A 389 16.21 4.95 0.64
CA LYS A 389 16.08 6.32 1.12
C LYS A 389 14.66 6.59 1.59
N LEU A 390 14.51 7.33 2.69
CA LEU A 390 13.20 7.79 3.19
C LEU A 390 12.40 8.53 2.09
N GLY A 391 11.12 8.21 1.95
CA GLY A 391 10.23 8.70 0.87
C GLY A 391 10.55 8.15 -0.53
N GLY A 392 11.52 7.24 -0.65
CA GLY A 392 12.12 6.82 -1.91
C GLY A 392 13.10 7.85 -2.49
N ARG A 393 14.03 7.38 -3.33
CA ARG A 393 15.16 8.15 -3.87
C ARG A 393 14.74 9.47 -4.52
N ALA A 394 13.65 9.49 -5.28
CA ALA A 394 13.15 10.70 -5.94
C ALA A 394 12.71 11.78 -4.95
N VAL A 395 11.92 11.43 -3.92
CA VAL A 395 11.49 12.39 -2.89
C VAL A 395 12.68 12.86 -2.08
N TYR A 396 13.53 11.94 -1.62
CA TYR A 396 14.73 12.25 -0.86
C TYR A 396 15.64 13.23 -1.63
N ASP A 397 16.00 12.90 -2.88
CA ASP A 397 16.91 13.71 -3.68
C ASP A 397 16.29 15.08 -4.01
N ILE A 398 14.97 15.17 -4.21
CA ILE A 398 14.25 16.45 -4.36
C ILE A 398 14.26 17.27 -3.06
N VAL A 399 14.11 16.66 -1.89
CA VAL A 399 14.15 17.36 -0.59
C VAL A 399 15.54 17.88 -0.26
N HIS A 400 16.59 17.12 -0.56
CA HIS A 400 17.98 17.47 -0.19
C HIS A 400 18.68 18.36 -1.24
N PHE A 401 18.43 18.17 -2.54
CA PHE A 401 19.00 19.04 -3.59
C PHE A 401 18.14 20.27 -3.91
N GLN A 402 16.89 20.31 -3.44
CA GLN A 402 15.94 21.42 -3.61
C GLN A 402 15.83 21.99 -5.04
N PRO A 403 15.69 21.15 -6.10
CA PRO A 403 15.65 21.62 -7.49
C PRO A 403 14.39 22.43 -7.83
N TYR A 404 13.38 22.43 -6.96
CA TYR A 404 12.06 23.00 -7.21
C TYR A 404 11.64 23.98 -6.11
N ALA A 405 11.62 25.28 -6.44
CA ALA A 405 11.29 26.37 -5.51
C ALA A 405 9.85 26.38 -4.95
N TRP A 406 9.04 25.36 -5.25
CA TRP A 406 7.69 25.13 -4.72
C TRP A 406 7.63 23.93 -3.74
N ILE A 407 8.78 23.34 -3.39
CA ILE A 407 8.94 22.31 -2.35
C ILE A 407 9.54 22.95 -1.09
N ASP A 408 8.87 22.83 0.07
CA ASP A 408 9.34 23.28 1.39
C ASP A 408 9.97 22.09 2.16
N GLY A 409 10.93 21.43 1.50
CA GLY A 409 11.58 20.20 1.97
C GLY A 409 10.60 19.14 2.46
N TRP A 410 10.88 18.54 3.62
CA TRP A 410 10.05 17.52 4.28
C TRP A 410 8.63 17.96 4.68
N ARG A 411 8.26 19.23 4.55
CA ARG A 411 6.88 19.70 4.76
C ARG A 411 6.01 19.52 3.52
N SER A 412 6.61 19.33 2.35
CA SER A 412 5.91 19.01 1.09
C SER A 412 5.65 17.51 0.89
N PHE A 413 5.98 16.67 1.87
CA PHE A 413 5.86 15.20 1.79
C PHE A 413 5.39 14.60 3.13
N ASN A 414 5.11 13.29 3.16
CA ASN A 414 4.69 12.57 4.36
C ASN A 414 5.05 11.07 4.33
N PRO A 415 6.29 10.68 4.67
CA PRO A 415 6.64 9.27 4.86
C PRO A 415 6.17 8.72 6.24
N GLY A 416 5.12 9.27 6.84
CA GLY A 416 4.62 8.85 8.17
C GLY A 416 4.13 7.40 8.25
N HIS A 417 3.77 6.82 7.09
CA HIS A 417 3.40 5.42 6.90
C HIS A 417 4.60 4.48 6.67
N GLU A 418 5.80 5.00 6.41
CA GLU A 418 7.01 4.16 6.36
C GLU A 418 7.40 3.63 7.73
N HIS A 419 8.17 2.53 7.73
CA HIS A 419 8.62 1.85 8.93
C HIS A 419 10.11 2.06 9.18
N PRO A 420 10.58 1.90 10.43
CA PRO A 420 12.00 1.72 10.75
C PRO A 420 12.45 0.30 10.35
N ASP A 421 12.53 0.05 9.04
CA ASP A 421 12.61 -1.26 8.39
C ASP A 421 13.82 -1.42 7.44
N GLN A 422 14.82 -0.55 7.52
CA GLN A 422 15.98 -0.63 6.61
C GLN A 422 16.83 -1.88 6.91
N ASN A 423 17.27 -2.56 5.85
CA ASN A 423 17.79 -3.94 5.87
C ASN A 423 16.77 -5.01 6.34
N SER A 424 15.45 -4.77 6.29
CA SER A 424 14.45 -5.84 6.46
C SER A 424 14.46 -6.83 5.28
N PHE A 425 13.85 -7.99 5.49
CA PHE A 425 13.64 -8.98 4.45
C PHE A 425 12.41 -9.84 4.75
N THR A 426 11.82 -10.41 3.70
CA THR A 426 10.82 -11.48 3.82
C THR A 426 11.25 -12.71 3.04
N PHE A 427 10.79 -13.88 3.49
CA PHE A 427 11.10 -15.16 2.88
C PHE A 427 9.88 -16.08 2.93
N ALA A 428 9.37 -16.44 1.76
CA ALA A 428 8.28 -17.40 1.59
C ALA A 428 8.73 -18.56 0.68
N PRO A 429 9.55 -19.50 1.18
CA PRO A 429 9.93 -20.70 0.44
C PRO A 429 8.70 -21.56 0.13
N ASN A 430 8.63 -22.11 -1.09
CA ASN A 430 7.51 -22.95 -1.54
C ASN A 430 6.14 -22.22 -1.55
N GLY A 431 6.15 -20.88 -1.48
CA GLY A 431 4.96 -20.03 -1.30
C GLY A 431 4.47 -19.94 0.14
N GLN A 432 4.96 -20.78 1.07
CA GLN A 432 4.64 -20.68 2.49
C GLN A 432 5.48 -19.57 3.12
N VAL A 433 4.83 -18.57 3.72
CA VAL A 433 5.50 -17.47 4.42
C VAL A 433 6.19 -18.00 5.67
N PHE A 434 7.51 -17.87 5.73
CA PHE A 434 8.34 -18.26 6.87
C PHE A 434 8.84 -17.04 7.65
N VAL A 435 9.33 -16.01 6.94
CA VAL A 435 9.63 -14.68 7.51
C VAL A 435 8.76 -13.64 6.82
N SER A 436 7.96 -12.89 7.60
CA SER A 436 7.05 -11.85 7.10
C SER A 436 7.35 -10.49 7.71
N GLU A 437 7.02 -9.39 7.03
CA GLU A 437 6.86 -8.10 7.74
C GLU A 437 5.65 -8.16 8.70
N ALA A 438 5.58 -7.21 9.63
CA ALA A 438 4.54 -7.15 10.67
C ALA A 438 3.21 -6.51 10.23
N LEU A 439 3.12 -6.01 8.99
CA LEU A 439 1.97 -5.23 8.48
C LEU A 439 1.73 -3.95 9.31
N TYR A 440 0.60 -3.27 9.09
CA TYR A 440 0.25 -1.99 9.74
C TYR A 440 0.45 -2.05 11.26
N GLY A 441 1.26 -1.12 11.80
CA GLY A 441 1.58 -1.09 13.22
C GLY A 441 2.25 0.21 13.69
N PRO A 442 2.48 0.36 15.01
CA PRO A 442 3.26 1.47 15.54
C PRO A 442 4.71 1.38 15.06
N LYS A 443 5.36 2.52 14.81
CA LYS A 443 6.71 2.58 14.24
C LYS A 443 7.74 2.28 15.32
N LEU A 444 8.10 1.00 15.44
CA LEU A 444 9.06 0.44 16.39
C LEU A 444 9.94 -0.56 15.65
N SER A 445 11.26 -0.39 15.69
CA SER A 445 12.20 -1.18 14.87
C SER A 445 12.13 -2.68 15.15
N HIS A 446 11.89 -3.05 16.41
CA HIS A 446 11.76 -4.44 16.83
C HIS A 446 10.53 -5.18 16.26
N LEU A 447 9.62 -4.48 15.56
CA LEU A 447 8.50 -5.09 14.83
C LEU A 447 8.84 -5.40 13.38
N ASN A 448 9.96 -4.88 12.86
CA ASN A 448 10.45 -5.18 11.52
C ASN A 448 11.56 -6.23 11.59
N ASN A 449 11.92 -6.83 10.46
CA ASN A 449 12.94 -7.90 10.39
C ASN A 449 14.38 -7.36 10.44
N VAL A 450 14.69 -6.44 11.37
CA VAL A 450 15.93 -5.62 11.41
C VAL A 450 16.77 -5.86 12.67
N LEU A 451 17.83 -5.06 12.84
CA LEU A 451 18.70 -5.04 14.02
C LEU A 451 18.39 -3.84 14.93
N VAL A 452 18.58 -4.01 16.25
CA VAL A 452 18.60 -2.92 17.24
C VAL A 452 19.81 -3.05 18.16
N PHE A 453 20.23 -1.95 18.79
CA PHE A 453 21.51 -1.85 19.48
C PHE A 453 21.38 -1.35 20.92
N ALA A 454 22.30 -1.79 21.78
CA ALA A 454 22.37 -1.34 23.18
C ALA A 454 23.82 -1.34 23.74
N PRO A 455 24.07 -0.57 24.80
CA PRO A 455 23.26 0.56 25.25
C PRO A 455 23.33 1.72 24.24
N SER A 456 22.21 2.40 23.99
CA SER A 456 22.19 3.62 23.17
C SER A 456 21.93 4.88 24.01
N PRO A 457 22.69 5.99 23.83
CA PRO A 457 22.51 7.23 24.59
C PRO A 457 21.14 7.91 24.40
N THR A 458 20.50 7.73 23.24
CA THR A 458 19.26 8.42 22.84
C THR A 458 18.00 7.57 22.96
N SER A 459 18.11 6.33 23.48
CA SER A 459 17.04 5.34 23.57
C SER A 459 15.77 5.87 24.24
N GLN A 460 14.68 6.01 23.47
CA GLN A 460 13.42 6.59 23.93
C GLN A 460 12.48 5.57 24.60
N CYS A 461 12.02 4.54 23.88
CA CYS A 461 10.89 3.70 24.34
C CYS A 461 11.22 2.24 24.67
N ASN A 462 12.47 1.78 24.49
CA ASN A 462 12.86 0.37 24.69
C ASN A 462 14.15 0.23 25.52
N GLN A 463 14.39 1.15 26.47
CA GLN A 463 15.66 1.29 27.19
C GLN A 463 16.19 -0.04 27.77
N PRO A 464 17.49 -0.37 27.58
CA PRO A 464 18.55 0.46 26.99
C PRO A 464 18.71 0.34 25.45
N TRP A 465 17.73 -0.26 24.76
CA TRP A 465 17.77 -0.54 23.32
C TRP A 465 17.16 0.56 22.47
N GLU A 466 17.79 0.85 21.34
CA GLU A 466 17.30 1.73 20.30
C GLU A 466 17.55 1.09 18.93
N GLY A 467 16.59 1.27 18.02
CA GLY A 467 16.70 0.84 16.64
C GLY A 467 16.99 2.01 15.70
N GLN A 468 16.19 2.11 14.64
CA GLN A 468 16.36 3.09 13.58
C GLN A 468 15.63 4.41 13.88
N LEU A 469 16.13 5.47 13.25
CA LEU A 469 15.67 6.84 13.36
C LEU A 469 14.16 6.95 13.05
N GLY A 470 13.47 7.80 13.83
CA GLY A 470 12.06 8.09 13.64
C GLY A 470 11.09 7.21 14.44
N GLU A 471 11.56 6.19 15.16
CA GLU A 471 10.72 5.26 15.91
C GLU A 471 10.04 5.84 17.17
N CYS A 472 9.35 4.98 17.93
CA CYS A 472 8.64 5.29 19.18
C CYS A 472 7.41 6.21 19.00
N ALA A 473 6.57 5.97 17.98
CA ALA A 473 5.26 6.61 17.79
C ALA A 473 4.33 5.79 16.88
N GLN A 474 3.08 6.23 16.72
CA GLN A 474 2.11 5.67 15.76
C GLN A 474 2.55 5.89 14.29
N TRP A 475 3.03 7.10 14.01
CA TRP A 475 3.61 7.53 12.73
C TRP A 475 5.12 7.71 12.87
N LEU A 476 5.84 7.59 11.75
CA LEU A 476 7.29 7.82 11.75
C LEU A 476 7.58 9.29 12.07
N LYS A 477 8.57 9.58 12.92
CA LYS A 477 8.93 10.97 13.28
C LYS A 477 9.88 11.61 12.25
N TRP A 478 9.48 11.70 10.98
CA TRP A 478 10.38 12.12 9.88
C TRP A 478 10.93 13.55 10.00
N ILE A 479 10.30 14.42 10.80
CA ILE A 479 10.77 15.79 11.13
C ILE A 479 11.63 15.80 12.42
N GLY A 480 12.08 14.63 12.89
CA GLY A 480 13.02 14.50 13.99
C GLY A 480 14.48 14.80 13.57
N HIS A 481 15.34 15.02 14.56
CA HIS A 481 16.79 15.16 14.37
C HIS A 481 17.37 13.91 13.70
N GLU A 482 18.24 14.07 12.69
CA GLU A 482 18.79 13.02 11.80
C GLU A 482 17.76 12.22 10.97
N VAL A 483 16.48 12.15 11.37
CA VAL A 483 15.48 11.30 10.70
C VAL A 483 15.23 11.73 9.25
N GLY A 484 15.24 13.04 8.97
CA GLY A 484 15.05 13.55 7.61
C GLY A 484 16.16 13.16 6.64
N ASP A 485 17.36 12.88 7.14
CA ASP A 485 18.53 12.47 6.36
C ASP A 485 18.65 10.93 6.27
N SER A 486 17.76 10.19 6.94
CA SER A 486 17.81 8.72 7.12
C SER A 486 17.80 7.94 5.81
N THR A 487 18.72 6.97 5.69
CA THR A 487 18.84 6.10 4.52
C THR A 487 19.32 4.68 4.86
N GLY A 488 18.75 3.70 4.16
CA GLY A 488 19.47 2.51 3.72
C GLY A 488 19.80 2.59 2.22
N GLU A 489 20.68 1.72 1.73
CA GLU A 489 20.95 1.57 0.30
C GLU A 489 21.27 0.11 -0.07
N ILE A 490 20.64 -0.38 -1.15
CA ILE A 490 21.04 -1.63 -1.82
C ILE A 490 22.39 -1.41 -2.51
N ILE A 491 23.43 -2.02 -1.95
CA ILE A 491 24.81 -1.93 -2.43
C ILE A 491 25.07 -2.88 -3.62
N THR A 492 24.36 -4.02 -3.68
CA THR A 492 24.43 -4.96 -4.81
C THR A 492 23.18 -5.83 -4.85
N ALA A 493 22.69 -6.14 -6.04
CA ALA A 493 21.63 -7.11 -6.29
C ALA A 493 21.95 -7.89 -7.58
N SER A 494 21.89 -9.23 -7.54
CA SER A 494 22.21 -10.09 -8.68
C SER A 494 21.53 -11.47 -8.60
N GLN A 495 21.24 -12.06 -9.76
CA GLN A 495 20.69 -13.41 -9.90
C GLN A 495 21.60 -14.26 -10.80
N SER A 496 21.80 -15.54 -10.45
CA SER A 496 22.56 -16.51 -11.24
C SER A 496 21.86 -17.87 -11.20
N GLY A 497 21.00 -18.12 -12.19
CA GLY A 497 20.05 -19.25 -12.15
C GLY A 497 19.02 -19.05 -11.03
N ASP A 498 18.79 -20.08 -10.23
CA ASP A 498 17.87 -20.04 -9.08
C ASP A 498 18.49 -19.45 -7.79
N MET A 499 19.76 -19.01 -7.86
CA MET A 499 20.43 -18.30 -6.78
C MET A 499 20.27 -16.79 -6.93
N MET A 500 20.06 -16.09 -5.81
CA MET A 500 20.14 -14.63 -5.74
C MET A 500 21.08 -14.17 -4.63
N PHE A 501 21.83 -13.11 -4.90
CA PHE A 501 22.62 -12.37 -3.92
C PHE A 501 22.11 -10.93 -3.89
N VAL A 502 21.76 -10.43 -2.71
CA VAL A 502 21.47 -9.01 -2.47
C VAL A 502 22.15 -8.57 -1.18
N SER A 503 22.63 -7.33 -1.14
CA SER A 503 23.25 -6.76 0.05
C SER A 503 22.94 -5.27 0.18
N GLY A 504 22.77 -4.79 1.41
CA GLY A 504 22.49 -3.38 1.70
C GLY A 504 23.19 -2.88 2.96
N GLU A 505 23.46 -1.57 2.97
CA GLU A 505 24.02 -0.82 4.08
C GLU A 505 22.92 0.04 4.70
N ALA A 506 22.83 0.07 6.02
CA ALA A 506 21.78 0.78 6.76
C ALA A 506 22.31 1.61 7.95
N VAL A 507 23.63 1.84 8.06
CA VAL A 507 24.23 2.64 9.14
C VAL A 507 23.56 4.02 9.29
N SER A 508 23.23 4.68 8.18
CA SER A 508 22.54 5.98 8.15
C SER A 508 21.04 5.93 8.49
N ALA A 509 20.49 4.74 8.77
CA ALA A 509 19.17 4.60 9.38
C ALA A 509 19.24 4.59 10.92
N TYR A 510 20.43 4.52 11.52
CA TYR A 510 20.65 4.59 12.97
C TYR A 510 21.23 5.96 13.36
N THR A 511 21.04 6.36 14.63
CA THR A 511 21.58 7.63 15.12
C THR A 511 23.10 7.66 15.12
N SER A 512 23.67 8.82 14.78
CA SER A 512 25.10 9.12 14.87
C SER A 512 25.69 8.84 16.26
N THR A 513 24.88 8.97 17.32
CA THR A 513 25.33 8.81 18.71
C THR A 513 25.70 7.37 19.10
N MET A 514 25.23 6.38 18.34
CA MET A 514 25.67 4.98 18.49
C MET A 514 27.10 4.75 17.99
N LYS A 515 27.63 5.64 17.12
CA LYS A 515 28.95 5.51 16.47
C LYS A 515 29.15 4.18 15.73
N LEU A 516 28.12 3.78 14.99
CA LEU A 516 28.20 2.67 14.04
C LEU A 516 28.90 3.17 12.77
N LYS A 517 29.72 2.31 12.16
CA LYS A 517 30.40 2.57 10.88
C LYS A 517 29.75 1.84 9.70
N SER A 518 29.15 0.70 9.99
CA SER A 518 28.49 -0.16 9.01
C SER A 518 27.49 -1.07 9.73
N VAL A 519 26.29 -1.16 9.18
CA VAL A 519 25.22 -2.10 9.57
C VAL A 519 24.79 -2.80 8.28
N TYR A 520 25.69 -3.65 7.77
CA TYR A 520 25.60 -4.25 6.45
C TYR A 520 24.92 -5.62 6.52
N ARG A 521 23.92 -5.86 5.68
CA ARG A 521 23.25 -7.15 5.55
C ARG A 521 23.40 -7.72 4.16
N ILE A 522 23.56 -9.04 4.07
CA ILE A 522 23.56 -9.84 2.85
C ILE A 522 22.47 -10.90 2.96
N LEU A 523 21.72 -11.11 1.87
CA LEU A 523 20.96 -12.33 1.62
C LEU A 523 21.58 -13.09 0.45
N LEU A 524 21.84 -14.37 0.64
CA LEU A 524 22.24 -15.31 -0.41
C LEU A 524 21.27 -16.50 -0.43
N LEU A 525 20.36 -16.50 -1.39
CA LEU A 525 19.52 -17.66 -1.69
C LEU A 525 20.38 -18.69 -2.43
N LEU A 526 20.67 -19.82 -1.79
CA LEU A 526 21.53 -20.89 -2.31
C LEU A 526 20.76 -21.87 -3.21
N ASN A 527 19.45 -21.94 -3.03
CA ASN A 527 18.45 -22.64 -3.84
C ASN A 527 17.07 -22.14 -3.37
N SER A 528 15.98 -22.55 -4.01
CA SER A 528 14.61 -22.11 -3.66
C SER A 528 14.20 -22.33 -2.19
N GLN A 529 14.89 -23.16 -1.42
CA GLN A 529 14.55 -23.51 -0.04
C GLN A 529 15.59 -23.07 1.01
N THR A 530 16.84 -22.79 0.62
CA THR A 530 17.92 -22.41 1.54
C THR A 530 18.34 -20.94 1.36
N LEU A 531 18.15 -20.13 2.41
CA LEU A 531 18.55 -18.73 2.48
C LEU A 531 19.65 -18.53 3.53
N LEU A 532 20.78 -17.94 3.14
CA LEU A 532 21.82 -17.49 4.05
C LEU A 532 21.65 -15.98 4.28
N VAL A 533 21.49 -15.58 5.54
CA VAL A 533 21.52 -14.19 6.00
C VAL A 533 22.89 -13.94 6.64
N VAL A 534 23.62 -12.93 6.20
CA VAL A 534 24.87 -12.48 6.85
C VAL A 534 24.69 -11.04 7.29
N ASP A 535 24.79 -10.80 8.60
CA ASP A 535 24.93 -9.45 9.16
C ASP A 535 26.41 -9.18 9.42
N HIS A 536 26.91 -8.02 9.01
CA HIS A 536 28.27 -7.53 9.26
C HIS A 536 28.19 -6.14 9.87
N ILE A 537 28.71 -6.00 11.09
CA ILE A 537 28.57 -4.80 11.91
C ILE A 537 29.96 -4.28 12.29
N GLU A 538 30.20 -3.00 12.01
CA GLU A 538 31.39 -2.28 12.44
C GLU A 538 31.02 -1.01 13.22
N LYS A 539 31.84 -0.65 14.20
CA LYS A 539 31.60 0.48 15.12
C LYS A 539 32.91 1.19 15.46
N GLU A 540 32.82 2.40 16.02
CA GLU A 540 34.01 3.12 16.51
C GLU A 540 34.57 2.50 17.79
N ALA A 541 35.85 2.77 18.08
CA ALA A 541 36.53 2.20 19.25
C ALA A 541 35.88 2.62 20.57
N ASP A 542 35.31 3.84 20.62
CA ASP A 542 34.59 4.41 21.75
C ASP A 542 33.05 4.47 21.54
N SER A 543 32.53 3.64 20.62
CA SER A 543 31.08 3.42 20.46
C SER A 543 30.47 2.89 21.76
N PRO A 544 29.38 3.48 22.30
CA PRO A 544 28.70 2.99 23.50
C PRO A 544 28.09 1.61 23.31
N VAL A 545 27.67 1.27 22.07
CA VAL A 545 27.09 -0.03 21.72
C VAL A 545 28.06 -1.17 22.03
N ASN A 546 27.55 -2.18 22.74
CA ASN A 546 28.23 -3.43 23.06
C ASN A 546 27.37 -4.69 22.79
N SER A 547 26.07 -4.50 22.52
CA SER A 547 25.07 -5.56 22.32
C SER A 547 24.20 -5.24 21.10
N VAL A 548 23.77 -6.29 20.40
CA VAL A 548 22.83 -6.23 19.26
C VAL A 548 21.70 -7.23 19.50
N SER A 549 20.50 -6.97 18.97
CA SER A 549 19.43 -7.96 18.88
C SER A 549 18.85 -7.96 17.48
N ALA A 550 18.70 -9.15 16.90
CA ALA A 550 18.08 -9.36 15.59
C ALA A 550 16.64 -9.85 15.77
N PHE A 551 15.72 -9.37 14.93
CA PHE A 551 14.30 -9.74 14.94
C PHE A 551 13.88 -10.44 13.66
N PHE A 552 13.06 -11.48 13.80
CA PHE A 552 12.47 -12.25 12.70
C PHE A 552 11.03 -12.57 13.04
N HIS A 553 10.10 -12.26 12.14
CA HIS A 553 8.66 -12.31 12.43
C HIS A 553 7.91 -13.31 11.57
N ASN A 554 6.79 -13.80 12.10
CA ASN A 554 5.72 -14.42 11.33
C ASN A 554 4.36 -13.93 11.86
N LEU A 555 3.36 -13.83 10.99
CA LEU A 555 1.99 -13.36 11.30
C LEU A 555 0.94 -14.45 11.19
N ASP A 556 1.28 -15.60 10.61
CA ASP A 556 0.33 -16.64 10.25
C ASP A 556 0.03 -17.46 11.51
N ILE A 557 -1.13 -17.19 12.12
CA ILE A 557 -1.45 -17.55 13.51
C ILE A 557 -1.28 -19.05 13.81
N ASP A 558 -1.58 -19.90 12.82
CA ASP A 558 -1.48 -21.36 12.89
C ASP A 558 -0.03 -21.89 12.93
N PHE A 559 0.94 -21.08 12.50
CA PHE A 559 2.34 -21.49 12.30
C PHE A 559 3.25 -20.86 13.35
N LYS A 560 3.46 -21.60 14.45
CA LYS A 560 4.22 -21.13 15.62
C LYS A 560 5.70 -21.46 15.51
N TYR A 561 6.55 -20.47 15.79
CA TYR A 561 7.95 -20.73 16.13
C TYR A 561 8.05 -21.52 17.43
N ILE A 562 8.83 -22.61 17.40
CA ILE A 562 9.24 -23.39 18.58
C ILE A 562 10.77 -23.50 18.64
N SER A 563 11.33 -23.58 19.85
CA SER A 563 12.78 -23.66 20.07
C SER A 563 13.35 -24.95 19.48
N TYR A 564 14.38 -24.81 18.64
CA TYR A 564 15.01 -25.91 17.91
C TYR A 564 16.52 -25.96 18.16
N LYS A 565 17.15 -27.12 17.96
CA LYS A 565 18.61 -27.26 17.97
C LYS A 565 19.10 -28.00 16.72
N PHE A 566 19.76 -27.27 15.83
CA PHE A 566 20.33 -27.86 14.63
C PHE A 566 21.61 -28.65 14.98
N LYS A 567 21.63 -29.93 14.56
CA LYS A 567 22.70 -30.91 14.85
C LYS A 567 23.11 -30.96 16.34
N ASN A 568 22.15 -30.75 17.25
CA ASN A 568 22.34 -30.62 18.70
C ASN A 568 23.34 -29.54 19.17
N LYS A 569 23.88 -28.72 18.26
CA LYS A 569 24.95 -27.74 18.54
C LYS A 569 24.46 -26.30 18.50
N TYR A 570 23.75 -25.92 17.44
CA TYR A 570 23.32 -24.54 17.21
C TYR A 570 21.87 -24.36 17.64
N ASN A 571 21.58 -23.28 18.37
CA ASN A 571 20.21 -22.88 18.67
C ASN A 571 19.52 -22.38 17.40
N GLY A 572 18.22 -22.59 17.35
CA GLY A 572 17.38 -22.29 16.20
C GLY A 572 15.91 -22.14 16.59
N ALA A 573 15.09 -21.85 15.58
CA ALA A 573 13.65 -21.93 15.65
C ALA A 573 13.13 -22.84 14.53
N MET A 574 12.06 -23.55 14.78
CA MET A 574 11.34 -24.35 13.78
C MET A 574 9.88 -23.93 13.76
N MET A 575 9.25 -24.08 12.60
CA MET A 575 7.85 -23.76 12.35
C MET A 575 7.23 -24.93 11.59
N ASP A 576 6.25 -25.57 12.21
CA ASP A 576 5.65 -26.80 11.70
C ASP A 576 4.41 -26.47 10.87
N VAL A 577 4.39 -26.93 9.62
CA VAL A 577 3.37 -26.61 8.62
C VAL A 577 2.91 -27.90 7.95
N TRP A 578 1.94 -28.57 8.59
CA TRP A 578 1.23 -29.77 8.07
C TRP A 578 2.14 -30.94 7.65
N ASP A 579 2.73 -30.90 6.45
CA ASP A 579 3.64 -31.90 5.87
C ASP A 579 5.12 -31.47 5.84
N ALA A 580 5.45 -30.23 6.22
CA ALA A 580 6.78 -29.64 6.14
C ALA A 580 7.26 -28.96 7.44
N HIS A 581 8.58 -29.00 7.66
CA HIS A 581 9.26 -28.36 8.80
C HIS A 581 10.15 -27.21 8.30
N TYR A 582 9.75 -25.95 8.54
CA TYR A 582 10.53 -24.77 8.16
C TYR A 582 11.48 -24.42 9.31
N LYS A 583 12.79 -24.38 9.04
CA LYS A 583 13.84 -24.29 10.07
C LYS A 583 14.71 -23.07 9.88
N MET A 584 15.12 -22.48 11.00
CA MET A 584 16.18 -21.48 11.04
C MET A 584 17.13 -21.76 12.20
N PHE A 585 18.41 -21.46 12.02
CA PHE A 585 19.40 -21.51 13.09
C PHE A 585 20.49 -20.47 12.86
N TRP A 586 21.15 -20.09 13.94
CA TRP A 586 22.09 -18.98 13.91
C TRP A 586 23.36 -19.29 14.69
N PHE A 587 24.44 -18.65 14.24
CA PHE A 587 25.70 -18.59 14.97
C PHE A 587 26.42 -17.29 14.58
N ASP A 588 27.22 -16.75 15.48
CA ASP A 588 28.06 -15.61 15.13
C ASP A 588 29.22 -16.07 14.22
N HIS A 589 30.07 -15.13 13.81
CA HIS A 589 31.07 -15.42 12.78
C HIS A 589 32.20 -16.44 13.04
N HIS A 590 32.55 -16.96 14.22
CA HIS A 590 32.05 -16.76 15.58
C HIS A 590 31.67 -18.10 16.26
N GLY A 591 30.89 -18.95 15.57
CA GLY A 591 30.58 -20.33 15.97
C GLY A 591 29.74 -20.53 17.25
N SER A 592 29.58 -19.49 18.06
CA SER A 592 28.72 -19.43 19.24
C SER A 592 27.28 -19.13 18.83
N SER A 593 26.33 -19.66 19.58
CA SER A 593 24.91 -19.60 19.22
C SER A 593 24.09 -19.18 20.44
N PRO A 594 23.69 -17.89 20.56
CA PRO A 594 22.88 -17.44 21.69
C PRO A 594 21.53 -18.15 21.73
N VAL A 595 20.92 -18.24 22.92
CA VAL A 595 19.53 -18.72 23.05
C VAL A 595 18.58 -17.59 22.68
N ALA A 596 17.67 -17.84 21.74
CA ALA A 596 16.63 -16.89 21.38
C ALA A 596 15.51 -16.84 22.43
N ARG A 597 14.80 -15.72 22.43
CA ARG A 597 13.46 -15.61 22.99
C ARG A 597 12.46 -15.69 21.84
N ILE A 598 11.46 -16.54 22.00
CA ILE A 598 10.27 -16.58 21.15
C ILE A 598 9.16 -15.89 21.93
N GLN A 599 8.51 -14.91 21.33
CA GLN A 599 7.45 -14.15 21.96
C GLN A 599 6.20 -14.11 21.08
N GLU A 600 5.06 -14.46 21.66
CA GLU A 600 3.76 -14.14 21.08
C GLU A 600 3.41 -12.72 21.52
N ALA A 601 3.30 -11.79 20.57
CA ALA A 601 2.89 -10.40 20.81
C ALA A 601 1.55 -10.16 20.12
N GLU A 602 0.48 -10.02 20.88
CA GLU A 602 -0.81 -9.61 20.31
C GLU A 602 -0.80 -8.10 20.06
N GLN A 603 -0.76 -7.69 18.79
CA GLN A 603 -1.04 -6.32 18.42
C GLN A 603 -2.50 -6.20 17.98
N ALA A 604 -3.20 -5.29 18.64
CA ALA A 604 -4.42 -4.73 18.09
C ALA A 604 -4.04 -3.86 16.89
N ALA A 605 -4.26 -4.36 15.67
CA ALA A 605 -4.22 -3.54 14.46
C ALA A 605 -5.12 -2.32 14.68
N GLU A 606 -4.69 -1.12 14.30
CA GLU A 606 -5.40 0.11 14.71
C GLU A 606 -6.83 0.22 14.15
N PHE A 607 -7.14 -0.52 13.09
CA PHE A 607 -8.50 -0.78 12.61
C PHE A 607 -9.47 -1.19 13.75
N LYS A 608 -9.00 -1.87 14.79
CA LYS A 608 -9.80 -2.28 15.96
C LYS A 608 -10.33 -1.11 16.80
N LYS A 609 -9.79 0.11 16.64
CA LYS A 609 -10.33 1.34 17.27
C LYS A 609 -11.33 2.10 16.40
N LEU A 610 -11.38 1.82 15.09
CA LEU A 610 -12.07 2.66 14.11
C LEU A 610 -13.17 1.93 13.32
N CYS A 611 -13.11 0.60 13.24
CA CYS A 611 -14.12 -0.27 12.64
C CYS A 611 -14.58 -1.37 13.61
N GLU A 612 -15.66 -2.08 13.26
CA GLU A 612 -16.05 -3.34 13.90
C GLU A 612 -14.94 -4.39 13.75
N PRO A 613 -14.84 -5.39 14.66
CA PRO A 613 -13.55 -5.93 15.11
C PRO A 613 -12.76 -6.69 14.05
N LEU A 614 -12.07 -5.92 13.21
CA LEU A 614 -11.05 -6.37 12.27
C LEU A 614 -9.81 -6.75 13.08
N TRP A 615 -9.77 -8.03 13.42
CA TRP A 615 -8.61 -8.87 13.71
C TRP A 615 -7.48 -8.24 14.54
N ASN A 616 -7.29 -8.74 15.76
CA ASN A 616 -5.96 -8.75 16.35
C ASN A 616 -5.03 -9.56 15.44
N TYR A 617 -3.83 -9.07 15.18
CA TYR A 617 -2.77 -9.88 14.59
C TYR A 617 -1.80 -10.28 15.71
N GLN A 618 -1.56 -11.59 15.84
CA GLN A 618 -0.53 -12.10 16.73
C GLN A 618 0.79 -12.08 15.96
N LEU A 619 1.58 -11.04 16.19
CA LEU A 619 2.95 -10.98 15.71
C LEU A 619 3.78 -11.99 16.53
N ARG A 620 4.36 -12.97 15.82
CA ARG A 620 5.18 -14.02 16.42
C ARG A 620 6.64 -13.66 16.19
N THR A 621 7.19 -12.99 17.19
CA THR A 621 8.53 -12.41 17.13
C THR A 621 9.55 -13.38 17.72
N LEU A 622 10.43 -13.89 16.88
CA LEU A 622 11.69 -14.47 17.30
C LEU A 622 12.72 -13.35 17.44
N TYR A 623 13.42 -13.30 18.57
CA TYR A 623 14.59 -12.44 18.71
C TYR A 623 15.72 -13.11 19.50
N PHE A 624 16.96 -12.81 19.14
CA PHE A 624 18.12 -13.26 19.90
C PHE A 624 19.15 -12.14 20.07
N THR A 625 19.78 -12.15 21.25
CA THR A 625 20.84 -11.23 21.64
C THR A 625 22.16 -12.01 21.72
N PRO A 626 23.10 -11.83 20.78
CA PRO A 626 24.42 -12.43 20.88
C PRO A 626 25.20 -11.89 22.08
N ALA A 627 25.60 -12.78 22.99
CA ALA A 627 26.58 -12.48 24.02
C ALA A 627 27.97 -12.95 23.57
N GLN A 628 28.87 -12.00 23.30
CA GLN A 628 30.33 -12.14 23.27
C GLN A 628 30.99 -13.32 22.49
N VAL A 629 31.11 -13.17 21.15
CA VAL A 629 32.36 -13.29 20.35
C VAL A 629 33.40 -14.41 20.70
N VAL A 630 33.51 -15.51 19.89
CA VAL A 630 34.70 -16.42 19.56
C VAL A 630 34.26 -17.87 19.17
N SER A 631 34.69 -18.59 18.09
CA SER A 631 35.47 -18.35 16.83
C SER A 631 34.94 -19.18 15.58
N SER A 632 35.48 -19.00 14.35
CA SER A 632 34.86 -19.33 13.02
C SER A 632 34.98 -20.75 12.41
N GLN A 633 34.01 -21.19 11.56
CA GLN A 633 34.17 -22.27 10.52
C GLN A 633 33.05 -22.30 9.43
N LYS A 634 33.27 -23.02 8.30
CA LYS A 634 32.37 -23.14 7.10
C LYS A 634 31.60 -24.47 7.01
N TYR A 635 30.38 -24.48 6.44
CA TYR A 635 29.61 -25.70 6.08
C TYR A 635 28.69 -25.50 4.85
N LEU A 636 28.29 -26.62 4.21
CA LEU A 636 27.25 -26.75 3.18
C LEU A 636 26.09 -27.62 3.71
N LEU A 637 24.86 -27.39 3.27
CA LEU A 637 23.64 -28.07 3.71
C LEU A 637 22.58 -28.19 2.59
N SER A 638 21.59 -29.05 2.81
CA SER A 638 20.59 -29.50 1.82
C SER A 638 19.17 -29.58 2.39
N ASP A 639 18.79 -28.61 3.23
CA ASP A 639 17.47 -28.51 3.90
C ASP A 639 16.81 -27.15 3.62
N VAL A 640 15.49 -27.06 3.76
CA VAL A 640 14.79 -25.77 3.92
C VAL A 640 15.34 -25.08 5.17
N CYS A 641 16.04 -23.97 4.99
CA CYS A 641 16.84 -23.38 6.07
C CYS A 641 17.06 -21.88 5.87
N VAL A 642 16.77 -21.08 6.91
CA VAL A 642 17.42 -19.78 7.10
C VAL A 642 18.63 -19.97 8.01
N MET A 643 19.83 -19.79 7.46
CA MET A 643 21.05 -19.70 8.26
C MET A 643 21.34 -18.23 8.53
N ALA A 644 21.30 -17.78 9.78
CA ALA A 644 21.68 -16.41 10.14
C ALA A 644 23.08 -16.38 10.77
N TYR A 645 24.00 -15.67 10.12
CA TYR A 645 25.42 -15.58 10.47
C TYR A 645 25.79 -14.14 10.83
N MET A 646 26.15 -13.88 12.08
CA MET A 646 26.45 -12.51 12.54
C MET A 646 27.94 -12.25 12.74
N LYS A 647 28.50 -11.32 11.99
CA LYS A 647 29.89 -10.87 12.07
C LYS A 647 30.01 -9.49 12.73
N LEU A 648 30.79 -9.44 13.80
CA LEU A 648 31.11 -8.23 14.56
C LEU A 648 32.63 -8.02 14.47
N ASN A 649 33.03 -7.04 13.66
CA ASN A 649 34.42 -6.82 13.30
C ASN A 649 35.05 -5.78 14.24
N TRP A 650 36.13 -6.14 14.94
CA TRP A 650 36.93 -5.21 15.74
C TRP A 650 38.21 -4.83 14.98
N TRP A 651 38.26 -3.63 14.42
CA TRP A 651 39.46 -3.12 13.76
C TRP A 651 40.33 -2.33 14.75
N TYR A 652 41.46 -2.93 15.13
CA TYR A 652 42.56 -2.23 15.78
C TYR A 652 43.61 -1.94 14.70
N TRP A 653 43.89 -0.67 14.40
CA TRP A 653 44.96 -0.29 13.48
C TRP A 653 46.23 -0.01 14.31
N PRO A 654 47.26 -0.87 14.29
CA PRO A 654 48.53 -0.51 14.90
C PRO A 654 49.17 0.61 14.08
N SER A 655 49.36 1.78 14.67
CA SER A 655 50.11 2.86 14.03
C SER A 655 51.57 2.44 13.88
N SER A 656 51.98 2.14 12.65
CA SER A 656 53.39 1.93 12.32
C SER A 656 54.20 3.21 12.52
N GLN A 657 55.34 3.05 13.19
CA GLN A 657 56.52 3.88 12.98
C GLN A 657 57.27 3.39 11.73
#